data_AF-A0A7W1K292-F1
#
_entry.id   AF-A0A7W1K292-F1
#
_cell.length_a   1.000
_cell.length_b   1.000
_cell.length_c   1.000
_cell.angle_alpha   90.00
_cell.angle_beta   90.00
_cell.angle_gamma   90.00
#
_symmetry.space_group_name_H-M   'P 1'
#
loop_
_entity.id
_entity.type
_entity.pdbx_description
1 polymer ?
#
loop_
_entity_poly.entity_id
_entity_poly.type
_entity_poly.pdbx_seq_one_letter_code
_entity_poly.pdbx_strand_id
1 'polypeptide(L)'
;MDAPQDGESPPGGEASDASQSHTDTSHDADVHAFLIADVRGYTAFTQERGDEEAARLAGRFAQVTRSVVETHRGNVLELRGDEALVVFGSPRSAIRGAVALQRRFVEETIADPSLPLTVGIGLDAGEAVAVEGGYRGGALNVAARLCSLARAGEVLASREIVHLALRVEGVRFTERGQAQLKGLDKPVHVVAVRSEERDDALAIAPFVRSIAPPPRKQWKAVAAVVAFVVVAGLIAVPLLTRDSGGDPEIEPDSVGVLDAKTGEVIATVGLEERPGSVTASADAVWVTNPDVDTVTRIDPDEREIRDSIQVGESPTGIAVGFDAVWVVNSGERSVSRISPQTNTVVGEPIVVGNGPTDIAAGEGAIWVTNRFDGTISRVDPGTNEVKEIPVGPDPRGIAVGFGDVWVTLAGSNAVVRIDPDTNEVTRSIPVLNSPGSLAASADAMWVVNGLADTVSSIDPDTDSVVDTIPVGDGPSGIAVVQGTVWVANEWGGTLSQIEPGQTSARPIVIGSVPQGLAGVNGDLWVSVRGTATSHREGTLRVVASEPPPSLDPGNTYDSVSWEVLHLIGDGLVAFEPTGGDLVPDLATAIPTPTDGDLTYTFQLRRGIRYSNGEVVAPADFLRAFERGWPLNPVAHHDLYGRLVGAKACGKDPPTCDLSEGIVTDDASGTITFHLVAPDPEFLAKLTIPFAFPVPPSVPDEKQAVAGVPGTGPYMLKAPMTDEGLTLVRNPHFSVWSTAARPDGYVDRIEWPFGVEPEAQVEAVAAGIADLARNPADASGRLEDLFVRSPAQVHTSPAAWTFFAVLDTRVPPFDDVDVRRAMNFALDRHRIVEILGGVAAASPTCQQLPPNFPGYKPYCPYTLDPGPDGEGSWTGPDMEEAEARPSLRHGRVTGRGEGPRLLLQAF
;
A
#
# COMPACT_ATOMS: atom_id res chain seq x y z
N MET A 1 -79.70 -0.43 12.72
CA MET A 1 -80.82 0.01 11.87
C MET A 1 -80.33 -0.09 10.45
N ASP A 2 -80.94 -1.03 9.73
CA ASP A 2 -81.18 -1.07 8.29
C ASP A 2 -79.99 -0.92 7.34
N ALA A 3 -79.65 -2.07 6.74
CA ALA A 3 -79.28 -2.18 5.33
C ALA A 3 -80.55 -1.89 4.45
N PRO A 4 -80.62 -2.21 3.13
CA PRO A 4 -79.60 -2.54 2.12
C PRO A 4 -79.92 -1.87 0.74
N GLN A 5 -79.35 -2.42 -0.36
CA GLN A 5 -79.94 -2.56 -1.72
C GLN A 5 -79.69 -1.44 -2.75
N ASP A 6 -79.56 -1.71 -4.05
CA ASP A 6 -79.37 -2.92 -4.87
C ASP A 6 -79.20 -2.46 -6.34
N GLY A 7 -78.62 -3.34 -7.17
CA GLY A 7 -79.04 -3.54 -8.56
C GLY A 7 -78.16 -2.89 -9.65
N GLU A 8 -77.94 -3.49 -10.82
CA GLU A 8 -78.30 -4.82 -11.33
C GLU A 8 -77.55 -5.01 -12.68
N SER A 9 -76.74 -6.07 -12.70
CA SER A 9 -76.23 -6.98 -13.75
C SER A 9 -76.91 -7.12 -15.17
N PRO A 10 -76.31 -7.91 -16.12
CA PRO A 10 -76.02 -7.57 -17.53
C PRO A 10 -76.79 -8.45 -18.56
N PRO A 11 -76.35 -8.58 -19.84
CA PRO A 11 -75.54 -9.75 -20.26
C PRO A 11 -74.57 -9.42 -21.42
N GLY A 12 -73.59 -10.23 -21.84
CA GLY A 12 -73.18 -11.61 -21.59
C GLY A 12 -72.17 -11.98 -22.70
N GLY A 13 -71.27 -12.94 -22.44
CA GLY A 13 -70.38 -13.49 -23.46
C GLY A 13 -69.10 -14.15 -22.93
N GLU A 14 -69.27 -15.32 -22.29
CA GLU A 14 -68.37 -16.50 -22.23
C GLU A 14 -66.88 -16.30 -21.87
N ALA A 15 -66.46 -16.62 -20.63
CA ALA A 15 -66.05 -17.94 -20.13
C ALA A 15 -64.71 -18.40 -20.75
N SER A 16 -63.61 -18.54 -19.99
CA SER A 16 -63.47 -19.60 -18.99
C SER A 16 -62.37 -19.32 -17.95
N ASP A 17 -62.74 -19.56 -16.70
CA ASP A 17 -61.97 -20.00 -15.54
C ASP A 17 -60.45 -20.22 -15.71
N ALA A 18 -59.65 -19.32 -15.13
CA ALA A 18 -58.27 -19.59 -14.76
C ALA A 18 -58.15 -19.36 -13.25
N SER A 19 -58.26 -20.46 -12.51
CA SER A 19 -57.93 -20.52 -11.10
C SER A 19 -56.50 -20.01 -10.88
N GLN A 20 -56.39 -19.10 -9.92
CA GLN A 20 -55.11 -18.64 -9.39
C GLN A 20 -54.32 -19.84 -8.86
N SER A 21 -53.25 -20.21 -9.58
CA SER A 21 -52.08 -20.81 -8.96
C SER A 21 -51.11 -19.68 -8.65
N HIS A 22 -50.89 -19.42 -7.38
CA HIS A 22 -49.66 -18.80 -6.90
C HIS A 22 -48.47 -19.54 -7.53
N THR A 23 -47.77 -18.91 -8.47
CA THR A 23 -46.36 -19.23 -8.72
C THR A 23 -45.55 -18.34 -7.81
N ASP A 24 -45.28 -18.87 -6.63
CA ASP A 24 -44.06 -18.61 -5.90
C ASP A 24 -42.89 -18.78 -6.89
N THR A 25 -42.20 -17.70 -7.25
CA THR A 25 -40.86 -17.81 -7.82
C THR A 25 -39.90 -17.59 -6.67
N SER A 26 -39.78 -18.61 -5.82
CA SER A 26 -38.53 -18.84 -5.13
C SER A 26 -37.44 -18.90 -6.19
N HIS A 27 -36.37 -18.14 -6.01
CA HIS A 27 -35.11 -18.45 -6.68
C HIS A 27 -34.59 -19.75 -6.03
N ASP A 28 -35.18 -20.89 -6.39
CA ASP A 28 -34.74 -22.19 -5.90
C ASP A 28 -33.29 -22.39 -6.34
N ALA A 29 -32.41 -22.60 -5.36
CA ALA A 29 -31.01 -22.92 -5.60
C ALA A 29 -30.92 -24.36 -6.11
N ASP A 30 -30.91 -24.53 -7.42
CA ASP A 30 -30.74 -25.83 -8.06
C ASP A 30 -29.26 -26.22 -8.10
N VAL A 31 -28.98 -27.53 -7.94
CA VAL A 31 -27.62 -28.08 -8.08
C VAL A 31 -27.25 -28.16 -9.56
N HIS A 32 -26.24 -27.38 -9.94
CA HIS A 32 -25.69 -27.35 -11.29
C HIS A 32 -24.23 -27.81 -11.30
N ALA A 33 -23.79 -28.34 -12.44
CA ALA A 33 -22.39 -28.63 -12.69
C ALA A 33 -21.79 -27.60 -13.65
N PHE A 34 -20.69 -26.97 -13.25
CA PHE A 34 -20.00 -25.93 -14.00
C PHE A 34 -18.71 -26.46 -14.60
N LEU A 35 -18.44 -26.06 -15.84
CA LEU A 35 -17.23 -26.37 -16.59
C LEU A 35 -16.65 -25.07 -17.12
N ILE A 36 -15.39 -24.80 -16.80
CA ILE A 36 -14.61 -23.70 -17.40
C ILE A 36 -13.47 -24.30 -18.23
N ALA A 37 -13.33 -23.84 -19.47
CA ALA A 37 -12.28 -24.26 -20.39
C ALA A 37 -11.53 -23.03 -20.92
N ASP A 38 -10.20 -23.11 -20.95
CA ASP A 38 -9.31 -22.02 -21.36
C ASP A 38 -8.14 -22.51 -22.24
N VAL A 39 -7.78 -21.75 -23.29
CA VAL A 39 -6.68 -22.10 -24.21
C VAL A 39 -5.33 -21.67 -23.64
N ARG A 40 -4.47 -22.63 -23.29
CA ARG A 40 -3.13 -22.34 -22.76
C ARG A 40 -2.22 -21.73 -23.81
N GLY A 41 -1.60 -20.62 -23.45
CA GLY A 41 -0.63 -19.92 -24.30
C GLY A 41 -1.26 -19.05 -25.39
N TYR A 42 -2.57 -18.75 -25.30
CA TYR A 42 -3.28 -17.93 -26.27
C TYR A 42 -2.65 -16.54 -26.46
N THR A 43 -2.22 -15.88 -25.37
CA THR A 43 -1.50 -14.59 -25.44
C THR A 43 -0.18 -14.70 -26.20
N ALA A 44 0.62 -15.73 -25.93
CA ALA A 44 1.89 -15.96 -26.64
C ALA A 44 1.64 -16.26 -28.13
N PHE A 45 0.61 -17.06 -28.44
CA PHE A 45 0.19 -17.33 -29.81
C PHE A 45 -0.24 -16.04 -30.54
N THR A 46 -0.94 -15.14 -29.86
CA THR A 46 -1.38 -13.83 -30.40
C THR A 46 -0.19 -12.93 -30.69
N GLN A 47 0.78 -12.85 -29.77
CA GLN A 47 2.00 -12.07 -29.97
C GLN A 47 2.87 -12.60 -31.12
N GLU A 48 2.94 -13.92 -31.29
CA GLU A 48 3.77 -14.54 -32.33
C GLU A 48 3.12 -14.54 -33.71
N ARG A 49 1.79 -14.64 -33.80
CA ARG A 49 1.06 -14.86 -35.07
C ARG A 49 0.10 -13.74 -35.45
N GLY A 50 -0.08 -12.75 -34.58
CA GLY A 50 -0.96 -11.61 -34.80
C GLY A 50 -2.43 -11.91 -34.53
N ASP A 51 -3.21 -10.84 -34.40
CA ASP A 51 -4.60 -10.87 -33.95
C ASP A 51 -5.53 -11.64 -34.90
N GLU A 52 -5.24 -11.65 -36.21
CA GLU A 52 -6.06 -12.38 -37.20
C GLU A 52 -6.02 -13.90 -36.99
N GLU A 53 -4.84 -14.45 -36.71
CA GLU A 53 -4.69 -15.89 -36.46
C GLU A 53 -5.18 -16.26 -35.06
N ALA A 54 -5.02 -15.37 -34.07
CA ALA A 54 -5.60 -15.53 -32.74
C ALA A 54 -7.14 -15.55 -32.79
N ALA A 55 -7.76 -14.69 -33.60
CA ALA A 55 -9.21 -14.68 -33.82
C ALA A 55 -9.69 -15.98 -34.49
N ARG A 56 -8.89 -16.56 -35.40
CA ARG A 56 -9.19 -17.88 -35.99
C ARG A 56 -9.09 -19.01 -34.98
N LEU A 57 -8.09 -18.97 -34.09
CA LEU A 57 -7.93 -19.95 -33.01
C LEU A 57 -9.11 -19.90 -32.03
N ALA A 58 -9.48 -18.71 -31.56
CA ALA A 58 -10.66 -18.48 -30.71
C ALA A 58 -11.96 -18.90 -31.40
N GLY A 59 -12.13 -18.56 -32.69
CA GLY A 59 -13.27 -18.97 -33.48
C GLY A 59 -13.40 -20.49 -33.58
N ARG A 60 -12.28 -21.21 -33.74
CA ARG A 60 -12.27 -22.68 -33.77
C ARG A 60 -12.55 -23.28 -32.40
N PHE A 61 -11.97 -22.72 -31.33
CA PHE A 61 -12.24 -23.08 -29.95
C PHE A 61 -13.74 -22.97 -29.63
N ALA A 62 -14.36 -21.82 -29.94
CA ALA A 62 -15.78 -21.58 -29.72
C ALA A 62 -16.68 -22.55 -30.51
N GLN A 63 -16.33 -22.84 -31.77
CA GLN A 63 -17.07 -23.78 -32.62
C GLN A 63 -17.07 -25.21 -32.05
N VAL A 64 -15.89 -25.70 -31.65
CA VAL A 64 -15.73 -27.03 -31.05
C VAL A 64 -16.49 -27.09 -29.72
N THR A 65 -16.35 -26.05 -28.90
CA THR A 65 -17.02 -25.98 -27.60
C THR A 65 -18.52 -26.10 -27.72
N ARG A 66 -19.17 -25.26 -28.54
CA ARG A 66 -20.63 -25.31 -28.75
C ARG A 66 -21.10 -26.67 -29.23
N SER A 67 -20.45 -27.23 -30.25
CA SER A 67 -20.85 -28.51 -30.85
C SER A 67 -20.80 -29.69 -29.87
N VAL A 68 -19.74 -29.79 -29.05
CA VAL A 68 -19.58 -30.91 -28.12
C VAL A 68 -20.45 -30.73 -26.87
N VAL A 69 -20.58 -29.50 -26.37
CA VAL A 69 -21.38 -29.18 -25.19
C VAL A 69 -22.86 -29.47 -25.42
N GLU A 70 -23.41 -29.03 -26.55
CA GLU A 70 -24.82 -29.27 -26.91
C GLU A 70 -25.12 -30.78 -27.01
N THR A 71 -24.19 -31.55 -27.60
CA THR A 71 -24.31 -33.01 -27.73
C THR A 71 -24.40 -33.72 -26.37
N HIS A 72 -23.79 -33.13 -25.33
CA HIS A 72 -23.78 -33.67 -23.96
C HIS A 72 -24.80 -33.03 -23.03
N ARG A 73 -25.79 -32.29 -23.58
CA ARG A 73 -26.84 -31.58 -22.83
C ARG A 73 -26.30 -30.52 -21.86
N GLY A 74 -25.19 -29.88 -22.21
CA GLY A 74 -24.74 -28.66 -21.54
C GLY A 74 -25.25 -27.42 -22.27
N ASN A 75 -25.21 -26.29 -21.58
CA ASN A 75 -25.51 -24.98 -22.13
C ASN A 75 -24.28 -24.09 -22.00
N VAL A 76 -23.83 -23.51 -23.11
CA VAL A 76 -22.71 -22.55 -23.10
C VAL A 76 -23.28 -21.20 -22.69
N LEU A 77 -22.92 -20.74 -21.49
CA LEU A 77 -23.41 -19.47 -20.95
C LEU A 77 -22.63 -18.30 -21.53
N GLU A 78 -21.31 -18.48 -21.63
CA GLU A 78 -20.41 -17.43 -22.06
C GLU A 78 -19.22 -17.99 -22.84
N LEU A 79 -18.81 -17.23 -23.86
CA LEU A 79 -17.60 -17.45 -24.65
C LEU A 79 -16.87 -16.12 -24.78
N ARG A 80 -15.65 -16.04 -24.26
CA ARG A 80 -14.79 -14.85 -24.32
C ARG A 80 -13.48 -15.23 -24.98
N GLY A 81 -13.42 -15.12 -26.30
CA GLY A 81 -12.20 -15.44 -27.07
C GLY A 81 -11.77 -16.90 -26.89
N ASP A 82 -10.83 -17.12 -25.99
CA ASP A 82 -10.18 -18.37 -25.61
C ASP A 82 -10.78 -19.06 -24.37
N GLU A 83 -11.72 -18.43 -23.67
CA GLU A 83 -12.39 -19.02 -22.51
C GLU A 83 -13.86 -19.38 -22.80
N ALA A 84 -14.32 -20.49 -22.22
CA ALA A 84 -15.72 -20.91 -22.24
C ALA A 84 -16.23 -21.25 -20.84
N LEU A 85 -17.41 -20.72 -20.51
CA LEU A 85 -18.18 -21.10 -19.33
C LEU A 85 -19.42 -21.90 -19.75
N VAL A 86 -19.54 -23.10 -19.19
CA VAL A 86 -20.59 -24.06 -19.53
C VAL A 86 -21.27 -24.57 -18.27
N VAL A 87 -22.60 -24.67 -18.32
CA VAL A 87 -23.41 -25.27 -17.26
C VAL A 87 -24.08 -26.55 -17.74
N PHE A 88 -24.13 -27.56 -16.87
CA PHE A 88 -24.83 -28.81 -17.09
C PHE A 88 -25.84 -29.06 -15.97
N GLY A 89 -27.01 -29.58 -16.32
CA GLY A 89 -27.99 -30.08 -15.34
C GLY A 89 -27.61 -31.43 -14.71
N SER A 90 -26.42 -31.98 -15.01
CA SER A 90 -25.98 -33.25 -14.45
C SER A 90 -24.45 -33.34 -14.36
N PRO A 91 -23.89 -33.69 -13.18
CA PRO A 91 -22.47 -34.00 -13.00
C PRO A 91 -21.93 -35.06 -13.97
N ARG A 92 -22.72 -36.09 -14.31
CA ARG A 92 -22.32 -37.12 -15.29
C ARG A 92 -22.21 -36.56 -16.70
N SER A 93 -23.12 -35.67 -17.09
CA SER A 93 -23.05 -34.98 -18.38
C SER A 93 -21.85 -34.06 -18.45
N ALA A 94 -21.56 -33.31 -17.38
CA ALA A 94 -20.40 -32.42 -17.31
C ALA A 94 -19.08 -33.18 -17.48
N ILE A 95 -18.90 -34.30 -16.75
CA ILE A 95 -17.69 -35.13 -16.85
C ILE A 95 -17.53 -35.74 -18.25
N ARG A 96 -18.61 -36.26 -18.85
CA ARG A 96 -18.56 -36.80 -20.22
C ARG A 96 -18.27 -35.71 -21.24
N GLY A 97 -18.92 -34.55 -21.09
CA GLY A 97 -18.73 -33.38 -21.93
C GLY A 97 -17.29 -32.87 -21.89
N ALA A 98 -16.69 -32.78 -20.70
CA ALA A 98 -15.31 -32.35 -20.53
C ALA A 98 -14.29 -33.31 -21.19
N VAL A 99 -14.45 -34.62 -21.00
CA VAL A 99 -13.57 -35.62 -21.64
C VAL A 99 -13.75 -35.59 -23.17
N ALA A 100 -14.99 -35.46 -23.66
CA ALA A 100 -15.25 -35.35 -25.10
C ALA A 100 -14.69 -34.04 -25.69
N LEU A 101 -14.79 -32.92 -24.96
CA LEU A 101 -14.22 -31.63 -25.35
C LEU A 101 -12.71 -31.72 -25.46
N GLN A 102 -12.04 -32.23 -24.41
CA GLN A 102 -10.59 -32.37 -24.39
C GLN A 102 -10.09 -33.24 -25.54
N ARG A 103 -10.74 -34.39 -25.77
CA ARG A 103 -10.44 -35.26 -26.90
C ARG A 103 -10.59 -34.54 -28.22
N ARG A 104 -11.68 -33.78 -28.40
CA ARG A 104 -11.92 -33.06 -29.65
C ARG A 104 -10.91 -31.96 -29.89
N PHE A 105 -10.50 -31.21 -28.85
CA PHE A 105 -9.44 -30.21 -28.96
C PHE A 105 -8.10 -30.82 -29.37
N VAL A 106 -7.76 -31.99 -28.82
CA VAL A 106 -6.54 -32.73 -29.23
C VAL A 106 -6.64 -33.21 -30.67
N GLU A 107 -7.78 -33.78 -31.10
CA GLU A 107 -7.98 -34.20 -32.49
C GLU A 107 -7.87 -33.03 -33.49
N GLU A 108 -8.45 -31.88 -33.15
CA GLU A 108 -8.39 -30.65 -33.94
C GLU A 108 -6.97 -30.10 -34.02
N THR A 109 -6.23 -30.09 -32.91
CA THR A 109 -4.82 -29.67 -32.87
C THR A 109 -3.93 -30.59 -33.70
N ILE A 110 -4.19 -31.90 -33.71
CA ILE A 110 -3.44 -32.85 -34.54
C ILE A 110 -3.79 -32.67 -36.03
N ALA A 111 -5.06 -32.40 -36.35
CA ALA A 111 -5.52 -32.22 -37.72
C ALA A 111 -5.03 -30.90 -38.33
N ASP A 112 -4.99 -29.83 -37.55
CA ASP A 112 -4.45 -28.53 -37.93
C ASP A 112 -3.52 -27.97 -36.85
N PRO A 113 -2.22 -28.34 -36.89
CA PRO A 113 -1.23 -27.84 -35.93
C PRO A 113 -0.99 -26.33 -36.00
N SER A 114 -1.53 -25.63 -37.01
CA SER A 114 -1.42 -24.18 -37.10
C SER A 114 -2.34 -23.44 -36.12
N LEU A 115 -3.39 -24.10 -35.64
CA LEU A 115 -4.34 -23.60 -34.64
C LEU A 115 -4.36 -24.55 -33.42
N PRO A 116 -3.35 -24.48 -32.53
CA PRO A 116 -3.22 -25.41 -31.42
C PRO A 116 -4.23 -25.12 -30.30
N LEU A 117 -5.21 -26.00 -30.12
CA LEU A 117 -6.21 -25.93 -29.06
C LEU A 117 -5.69 -26.62 -27.79
N THR A 118 -4.65 -26.03 -27.20
CA THR A 118 -4.01 -26.50 -25.96
C THR A 118 -4.86 -26.14 -24.73
N VAL A 119 -6.05 -26.71 -24.62
CA VAL A 119 -7.05 -26.33 -23.60
C VAL A 119 -6.80 -27.03 -22.27
N GLY A 120 -6.98 -26.32 -21.16
CA GLY A 120 -7.18 -26.89 -19.81
C GLY A 120 -8.63 -26.71 -19.35
N ILE A 121 -9.17 -27.67 -18.60
CA ILE A 121 -10.58 -27.69 -18.17
C ILE A 121 -10.70 -27.89 -16.66
N GLY A 122 -11.56 -27.11 -16.00
CA GLY A 122 -11.93 -27.23 -14.60
C GLY A 122 -13.43 -27.54 -14.41
N LEU A 123 -13.75 -28.34 -13.40
CA LEU A 123 -15.11 -28.84 -13.13
C LEU A 123 -15.45 -28.82 -11.63
N ASP A 124 -16.64 -28.33 -11.29
CA ASP A 124 -17.24 -28.53 -9.97
C ASP A 124 -18.79 -28.50 -10.05
N ALA A 125 -19.48 -28.98 -9.01
CA ALA A 125 -20.93 -28.98 -8.93
C ALA A 125 -21.43 -28.61 -7.54
N GLY A 126 -22.48 -27.79 -7.50
CA GLY A 126 -23.08 -27.32 -6.27
C GLY A 126 -24.30 -26.45 -6.55
N GLU A 127 -24.95 -25.99 -5.49
CA GLU A 127 -26.07 -25.05 -5.57
C GLU A 127 -25.60 -23.71 -6.16
N ALA A 128 -26.39 -23.17 -7.07
CA ALA A 128 -26.15 -21.86 -7.65
C ALA A 128 -27.45 -21.11 -7.89
N VAL A 129 -27.41 -19.80 -7.67
CA VAL A 129 -28.53 -18.90 -7.89
C VAL A 129 -28.45 -18.33 -9.30
N ALA A 130 -29.54 -18.48 -10.07
CA ALA A 130 -29.66 -17.84 -11.38
C ALA A 130 -29.81 -16.32 -11.20
N VAL A 131 -28.97 -15.56 -11.90
CA VAL A 131 -29.03 -14.09 -11.99
C VAL A 131 -29.24 -13.68 -13.44
N GLU A 132 -29.61 -12.43 -13.70
CA GLU A 132 -29.78 -11.95 -15.07
C GLU A 132 -28.48 -12.14 -15.87
N GLY A 133 -28.52 -13.03 -16.88
CA GLY A 133 -27.37 -13.36 -17.73
C GLY A 133 -26.40 -14.44 -17.23
N GLY A 134 -26.62 -15.09 -16.07
CA GLY A 134 -25.68 -16.11 -15.59
C GLY A 134 -26.04 -16.79 -14.26
N TYR A 135 -25.02 -17.32 -13.56
CA TYR A 135 -25.16 -18.00 -12.26
C TYR A 135 -24.16 -17.44 -11.23
N ARG A 136 -24.55 -17.42 -9.95
CA ARG A 136 -23.65 -17.17 -8.81
C ARG A 136 -23.68 -18.36 -7.86
N GLY A 137 -22.51 -18.88 -7.49
CA GLY A 137 -22.41 -19.99 -6.54
C GLY A 137 -20.97 -20.44 -6.33
N GLY A 138 -20.69 -21.03 -5.17
CA GLY A 138 -19.34 -21.49 -4.81
C GLY A 138 -18.76 -22.49 -5.81
N ALA A 139 -19.59 -23.34 -6.41
CA ALA A 139 -19.14 -24.32 -7.39
C ALA A 139 -18.60 -23.70 -8.69
N LEU A 140 -19.12 -22.53 -9.10
CA LEU A 140 -18.57 -21.82 -10.25
C LEU A 140 -17.15 -21.33 -9.96
N ASN A 141 -16.92 -20.80 -8.76
CA ASN A 141 -15.60 -20.32 -8.33
C ASN A 141 -14.58 -21.46 -8.26
N VAL A 142 -14.95 -22.61 -7.70
CA VAL A 142 -14.08 -23.79 -7.65
C VAL A 142 -13.74 -24.28 -9.06
N ALA A 143 -14.72 -24.38 -9.97
CA ALA A 143 -14.48 -24.79 -11.35
C ALA A 143 -13.50 -23.86 -12.08
N ALA A 144 -13.57 -22.55 -11.85
CA ALA A 144 -12.64 -21.56 -12.41
C ALA A 144 -11.20 -21.75 -11.90
N ARG A 145 -11.05 -21.99 -10.58
CA ARG A 145 -9.74 -22.21 -9.95
C ARG A 145 -9.12 -23.54 -10.37
N LEU A 146 -9.93 -24.59 -10.48
CA LEU A 146 -9.49 -25.87 -11.02
C LEU A 146 -9.11 -25.76 -12.49
N CYS A 147 -9.83 -24.94 -13.26
CA CYS A 147 -9.44 -24.64 -14.63
C CYS A 147 -8.06 -23.99 -14.60
N SER A 148 -7.82 -22.94 -13.81
CA SER A 148 -6.51 -22.27 -13.72
C SER A 148 -5.34 -23.21 -13.39
N LEU A 149 -5.57 -24.27 -12.62
CA LEU A 149 -4.56 -25.29 -12.30
C LEU A 149 -4.34 -26.32 -13.42
N ALA A 150 -5.32 -26.52 -14.31
CA ALA A 150 -5.28 -27.57 -15.33
C ALA A 150 -4.27 -27.24 -16.43
N ARG A 151 -3.32 -28.14 -16.69
CA ARG A 151 -2.35 -27.99 -17.78
C ARG A 151 -3.00 -28.20 -19.16
N ALA A 152 -2.29 -27.88 -20.23
CA ALA A 152 -2.75 -28.15 -21.59
C ALA A 152 -3.03 -29.66 -21.78
N GLY A 153 -4.24 -30.01 -22.22
CA GLY A 153 -4.66 -31.41 -22.35
C GLY A 153 -5.32 -32.00 -21.10
N GLU A 154 -5.45 -31.24 -20.01
CA GLU A 154 -5.86 -31.75 -18.70
C GLU A 154 -7.27 -31.30 -18.28
N VAL A 155 -8.00 -32.23 -17.67
CA VAL A 155 -9.29 -31.96 -17.01
C VAL A 155 -9.14 -32.22 -15.51
N LEU A 156 -9.39 -31.18 -14.71
CA LEU A 156 -9.40 -31.25 -13.24
C LEU A 156 -10.83 -31.06 -12.72
N ALA A 157 -11.19 -31.85 -11.72
CA ALA A 157 -12.49 -31.82 -11.07
C ALA A 157 -12.34 -31.79 -9.55
N SER A 158 -13.31 -31.20 -8.85
CA SER A 158 -13.45 -31.35 -7.41
C SER A 158 -13.84 -32.80 -7.07
N ARG A 159 -13.64 -33.21 -5.81
CA ARG A 159 -14.12 -34.52 -5.36
C ARG A 159 -15.65 -34.55 -5.33
N GLU A 160 -16.29 -33.42 -5.08
CA GLU A 160 -17.73 -33.24 -4.93
C GLU A 160 -18.45 -33.61 -6.23
N ILE A 161 -18.03 -33.10 -7.38
CA ILE A 161 -18.63 -33.45 -8.68
C ILE A 161 -18.38 -34.92 -9.05
N VAL A 162 -17.21 -35.48 -8.72
CA VAL A 162 -16.90 -36.90 -8.95
C VAL A 162 -17.76 -37.80 -8.06
N HIS A 163 -17.98 -37.41 -6.80
CA HIS A 163 -18.83 -38.13 -5.86
C HIS A 163 -20.28 -38.14 -6.32
N LEU A 164 -20.79 -37.01 -6.80
CA LEU A 164 -22.15 -36.89 -7.34
C LEU A 164 -22.34 -37.67 -8.65
N ALA A 165 -21.31 -37.72 -9.51
CA ALA A 165 -21.37 -38.44 -10.77
C ALA A 165 -21.31 -39.97 -10.61
N LEU A 166 -20.68 -40.47 -9.55
CA LEU A 166 -20.36 -41.90 -9.35
C LEU A 166 -19.57 -42.46 -10.57
N ARG A 167 -19.60 -43.78 -10.79
CA ARG A 167 -18.90 -44.41 -11.91
C ARG A 167 -19.43 -43.90 -13.25
N VAL A 168 -18.55 -43.29 -14.05
CA VAL A 168 -18.81 -42.88 -15.43
C VAL A 168 -18.06 -43.83 -16.37
N GLU A 169 -18.79 -44.56 -17.22
CA GLU A 169 -18.20 -45.49 -18.19
C GLU A 169 -17.24 -44.79 -19.16
N GLY A 170 -16.05 -45.36 -19.37
CA GLY A 170 -15.00 -44.83 -20.25
C GLY A 170 -14.15 -43.69 -19.64
N VAL A 171 -14.34 -43.37 -18.36
CA VAL A 171 -13.62 -42.29 -17.65
C VAL A 171 -12.88 -42.84 -16.43
N ARG A 172 -11.60 -42.49 -16.31
CA ARG A 172 -10.73 -42.80 -15.17
C ARG A 172 -10.54 -41.55 -14.30
N PHE A 173 -10.73 -41.71 -13.01
CA PHE A 173 -10.45 -40.70 -11.99
C PHE A 173 -9.12 -41.01 -11.30
N THR A 174 -8.24 -40.02 -11.17
CA THR A 174 -6.95 -40.15 -10.46
C THR A 174 -6.84 -39.04 -9.42
N GLU A 175 -6.75 -39.41 -8.14
CA GLU A 175 -6.58 -38.46 -7.04
C GLU A 175 -5.25 -37.69 -7.21
N ARG A 176 -5.31 -36.36 -7.14
CA ARG A 176 -4.15 -35.46 -7.19
C ARG A 176 -3.73 -34.94 -5.81
N GLY A 177 -4.62 -35.02 -4.82
CA GLY A 177 -4.40 -34.53 -3.45
C GLY A 177 -5.29 -33.33 -3.10
N GLN A 178 -4.99 -32.66 -1.99
CA GLN A 178 -5.63 -31.41 -1.62
C GLN A 178 -4.87 -30.24 -2.25
N ALA A 179 -5.60 -29.28 -2.80
CA ALA A 179 -5.05 -28.01 -3.26
C ALA A 179 -5.74 -26.88 -2.52
N GLN A 180 -4.95 -25.97 -1.95
CA GLN A 180 -5.47 -24.71 -1.43
C GLN A 180 -5.78 -23.80 -2.63
N LEU A 181 -7.07 -23.58 -2.90
CA LEU A 181 -7.50 -22.73 -4.02
C LEU A 181 -7.72 -21.31 -3.49
N LYS A 182 -7.18 -20.31 -4.19
CA LYS A 182 -7.28 -18.89 -3.84
C LYS A 182 -8.73 -18.47 -3.55
N GLY A 183 -8.98 -17.93 -2.35
CA GLY A 183 -10.27 -17.41 -1.91
C GLY A 183 -11.25 -18.45 -1.34
N LEU A 184 -10.78 -19.64 -0.96
CA LEU A 184 -11.57 -20.65 -0.25
C LEU A 184 -10.93 -20.99 1.10
N ASP A 185 -11.72 -20.95 2.16
CA ASP A 185 -11.26 -21.20 3.54
C ASP A 185 -10.81 -22.65 3.79
N LYS A 186 -11.16 -23.58 2.89
CA LYS A 186 -10.85 -25.01 3.02
C LYS A 186 -10.15 -25.55 1.77
N PRO A 187 -9.12 -26.42 1.93
CA PRO A 187 -8.50 -27.11 0.81
C PRO A 187 -9.52 -27.95 0.03
N VAL A 188 -9.46 -27.86 -1.30
CA VAL A 188 -10.32 -28.64 -2.21
C VAL A 188 -9.57 -29.89 -2.65
N HIS A 189 -10.24 -31.05 -2.60
CA HIS A 189 -9.65 -32.27 -3.13
C HIS A 189 -9.75 -32.29 -4.64
N VAL A 190 -8.60 -32.36 -5.30
CA VAL A 190 -8.50 -32.32 -6.75
C VAL A 190 -8.40 -33.73 -7.32
N VAL A 191 -9.22 -34.00 -8.32
CA VAL A 191 -9.27 -35.26 -9.05
C VAL A 191 -9.00 -34.99 -10.53
N ALA A 192 -7.97 -35.63 -11.09
CA ALA A 192 -7.75 -35.61 -12.52
C ALA A 192 -8.73 -36.57 -13.23
N VAL A 193 -9.40 -36.06 -14.26
CA VAL A 193 -10.40 -36.80 -15.06
C VAL A 193 -9.79 -37.12 -16.42
N ARG A 194 -9.75 -38.40 -16.81
CA ARG A 194 -9.14 -38.85 -18.08
C ARG A 194 -10.01 -39.87 -18.79
N SER A 195 -9.84 -40.00 -20.11
CA SER A 195 -10.41 -41.13 -20.86
C SER A 195 -9.67 -42.43 -20.50
N GLU A 196 -10.38 -43.56 -20.39
CA GLU A 196 -9.77 -44.88 -20.21
C GLU A 196 -9.02 -45.36 -21.47
N GLU A 197 -9.38 -44.84 -22.65
CA GLU A 197 -8.86 -45.29 -23.95
C GLU A 197 -7.56 -44.56 -24.35
N ARG A 198 -7.35 -43.32 -23.88
CA ARG A 198 -6.25 -42.45 -24.34
C ARG A 198 -5.87 -41.40 -23.30
N ASP A 199 -4.58 -41.05 -23.24
CA ASP A 199 -4.07 -39.92 -22.45
C ASP A 199 -3.83 -38.71 -23.36
N ASP A 200 -4.78 -37.78 -23.35
CA ASP A 200 -4.81 -36.63 -24.25
C ASP A 200 -3.70 -35.61 -23.95
N ALA A 201 -3.25 -35.51 -22.70
CA ALA A 201 -2.12 -34.66 -22.30
C ALA A 201 -0.79 -35.17 -22.89
N LEU A 202 -0.60 -36.50 -22.95
CA LEU A 202 0.56 -37.09 -23.64
C LEU A 202 0.48 -36.93 -25.16
N ALA A 203 -0.73 -36.96 -25.73
CA ALA A 203 -0.93 -36.81 -27.17
C ALA A 203 -0.66 -35.39 -27.68
N ILE A 204 -0.91 -34.36 -26.87
CA ILE A 204 -0.69 -32.94 -27.24
C ILE A 204 0.71 -32.41 -26.85
N ALA A 205 1.46 -33.12 -25.98
CA ALA A 205 2.78 -32.74 -25.51
C ALA A 205 3.83 -32.36 -26.59
N PRO A 206 3.88 -33.00 -27.78
CA PRO A 206 4.78 -32.58 -28.85
C PRO A 206 4.51 -31.16 -29.37
N PHE A 207 3.25 -30.73 -29.37
CA PHE A 207 2.82 -29.42 -29.88
C PHE A 207 3.01 -28.30 -28.85
N VAL A 208 2.83 -28.62 -27.56
CA VAL A 208 3.15 -27.71 -26.45
C VAL A 208 4.63 -27.28 -26.48
N ARG A 209 5.55 -28.18 -26.87
CA ARG A 209 6.98 -27.86 -27.01
C ARG A 209 7.32 -26.99 -28.22
N SER A 210 6.45 -26.91 -29.24
CA SER A 210 6.67 -26.09 -30.44
C SER A 210 6.16 -24.64 -30.32
N ILE A 211 5.44 -24.32 -29.24
CA ILE A 211 4.88 -22.98 -28.94
C ILE A 211 5.66 -22.33 -27.77
N ALA A 212 6.63 -23.03 -27.18
CA ALA A 212 7.56 -22.44 -26.23
C ALA A 212 8.65 -21.65 -26.98
N PRO A 213 9.03 -20.44 -26.51
CA PRO A 213 9.95 -19.58 -27.23
C PRO A 213 11.33 -20.25 -27.39
N PRO A 214 12.02 -20.09 -28.55
CA PRO A 214 13.33 -20.70 -28.75
C PRO A 214 14.39 -19.99 -27.89
N PRO A 215 15.44 -20.71 -27.44
CA PRO A 215 16.55 -20.07 -26.74
C PRO A 215 17.28 -19.11 -27.70
N ARG A 216 17.45 -17.86 -27.28
CA ARG A 216 18.04 -16.77 -28.08
C ARG A 216 19.46 -17.13 -28.57
N LYS A 217 19.63 -17.16 -29.90
CA LYS A 217 20.90 -17.33 -30.63
C LYS A 217 21.81 -16.10 -30.44
N GLN A 218 22.92 -16.24 -29.71
CA GLN A 218 23.98 -15.24 -29.64
C GLN A 218 24.95 -15.32 -30.84
N TRP A 219 25.51 -14.16 -31.18
CA TRP A 219 26.45 -13.93 -32.27
C TRP A 219 27.73 -14.76 -32.15
N LYS A 220 28.09 -15.39 -33.28
CA LYS A 220 29.34 -16.14 -33.46
C LYS A 220 30.50 -15.18 -33.68
N ALA A 221 31.36 -14.96 -32.68
CA ALA A 221 32.74 -14.52 -32.93
C ALA A 221 33.72 -14.71 -31.76
N VAL A 222 33.62 -15.74 -30.90
CA VAL A 222 34.75 -16.14 -30.03
C VAL A 222 34.72 -17.66 -29.78
N ALA A 223 35.06 -18.47 -30.80
CA ALA A 223 35.10 -19.94 -30.68
C ALA A 223 36.44 -20.55 -31.15
N ALA A 224 37.53 -19.79 -31.07
CA ALA A 224 38.87 -20.29 -31.39
C ALA A 224 39.79 -20.45 -30.17
N VAL A 225 39.38 -20.01 -28.97
CA VAL A 225 40.24 -20.04 -27.77
C VAL A 225 39.86 -21.15 -26.78
N VAL A 226 38.63 -21.66 -26.80
CA VAL A 226 38.17 -22.64 -25.78
C VAL A 226 38.60 -24.08 -26.10
N ALA A 227 38.97 -24.39 -27.34
CA ALA A 227 39.37 -25.74 -27.74
C ALA A 227 40.77 -26.16 -27.24
N PHE A 228 41.55 -25.26 -26.65
CA PHE A 228 42.91 -25.56 -26.16
C PHE A 228 43.00 -25.82 -24.64
N VAL A 229 41.93 -25.57 -23.87
CA VAL A 229 41.99 -25.70 -22.40
C VAL A 229 41.40 -27.03 -21.89
N VAL A 230 40.65 -27.76 -22.71
CA VAL A 230 39.98 -29.02 -22.31
C VAL A 230 40.94 -30.21 -22.14
N VAL A 231 42.24 -30.08 -22.46
CA VAL A 231 43.21 -31.19 -22.36
C VAL A 231 44.23 -31.03 -21.22
N ALA A 232 44.22 -29.92 -20.47
CA ALA A 232 45.21 -29.70 -19.38
C ALA A 232 44.66 -29.87 -17.95
N GLY A 233 43.37 -30.17 -17.77
CA GLY A 233 42.70 -30.15 -16.46
C GLY A 233 42.48 -31.51 -15.79
N LEU A 234 43.20 -32.58 -16.17
CA LEU A 234 42.94 -33.93 -15.65
C LEU A 234 44.02 -34.53 -14.74
N ILE A 235 45.09 -33.80 -14.40
CA ILE A 235 46.09 -34.31 -13.44
C ILE A 235 46.63 -33.17 -12.57
N ALA A 236 46.01 -32.96 -11.39
CA ALA A 236 46.64 -32.60 -10.11
C ALA A 236 45.66 -31.84 -9.19
N VAL A 237 44.98 -32.59 -8.33
CA VAL A 237 44.59 -32.14 -6.98
C VAL A 237 45.68 -32.76 -6.07
N PRO A 238 46.33 -32.04 -5.11
CA PRO A 238 45.70 -31.10 -4.17
C PRO A 238 46.55 -29.87 -3.77
N LEU A 239 45.97 -28.68 -3.76
CA LEU A 239 46.26 -27.56 -2.82
C LEU A 239 45.56 -26.30 -3.36
N LEU A 240 44.83 -25.60 -2.49
CA LEU A 240 43.99 -24.41 -2.75
C LEU A 240 42.51 -24.70 -3.03
N THR A 241 41.80 -25.21 -2.02
CA THR A 241 40.43 -24.75 -1.77
C THR A 241 40.51 -23.40 -1.07
N ARG A 242 40.37 -22.33 -1.83
CA ARG A 242 39.87 -21.06 -1.31
C ARG A 242 38.77 -20.65 -2.27
N ASP A 243 37.55 -21.07 -1.91
CA ASP A 243 36.32 -20.58 -2.51
C ASP A 243 36.34 -19.05 -2.45
N SER A 244 36.01 -18.42 -3.56
CA SER A 244 35.73 -16.99 -3.59
C SER A 244 34.23 -16.89 -3.37
N GLY A 245 33.82 -16.73 -2.11
CA GLY A 245 32.43 -16.54 -1.73
C GLY A 245 31.88 -15.27 -2.37
N GLY A 246 30.72 -15.38 -3.03
CA GLY A 246 29.80 -14.24 -3.10
C GLY A 246 29.23 -14.05 -1.70
N ASP A 247 29.18 -12.80 -1.24
CA ASP A 247 28.59 -12.47 0.06
C ASP A 247 27.12 -12.95 0.10
N PRO A 248 26.63 -13.46 1.25
CA PRO A 248 25.26 -13.96 1.33
C PRO A 248 24.26 -12.80 1.36
N GLU A 249 23.54 -12.62 0.27
CA GLU A 249 22.46 -11.62 0.14
C GLU A 249 21.14 -12.22 0.61
N ILE A 250 20.38 -11.47 1.42
CA ILE A 250 19.04 -11.86 1.87
C ILE A 250 18.06 -11.40 0.79
N GLU A 251 17.20 -12.30 0.31
CA GLU A 251 16.23 -11.98 -0.73
C GLU A 251 15.30 -10.83 -0.28
N PRO A 252 14.90 -9.92 -1.20
CA PRO A 252 13.84 -8.95 -0.98
C PRO A 252 12.57 -9.52 -0.34
N ASP A 253 11.87 -8.70 0.43
CA ASP A 253 10.54 -8.98 0.99
C ASP A 253 10.51 -10.34 1.70
N SER A 254 11.42 -10.50 2.66
CA SER A 254 11.64 -11.76 3.37
C SER A 254 12.06 -11.53 4.82
N VAL A 255 12.20 -12.62 5.57
CA VAL A 255 12.90 -12.60 6.87
C VAL A 255 14.21 -13.36 6.75
N GLY A 256 15.30 -12.64 6.91
CA GLY A 256 16.63 -13.22 7.00
C GLY A 256 16.90 -13.78 8.40
N VAL A 257 17.56 -14.92 8.46
CA VAL A 257 18.01 -15.57 9.69
C VAL A 257 19.53 -15.57 9.71
N LEU A 258 20.12 -14.96 10.72
CA LEU A 258 21.57 -14.87 10.91
C LEU A 258 21.97 -15.57 12.20
N ASP A 259 23.13 -16.23 12.19
CA ASP A 259 23.77 -16.66 13.45
C ASP A 259 24.17 -15.40 14.24
N ALA A 260 23.62 -15.21 15.44
CA ALA A 260 23.81 -13.97 16.20
C ALA A 260 25.23 -13.78 16.75
N LYS A 261 26.10 -14.80 16.64
CA LYS A 261 27.50 -14.71 17.05
C LYS A 261 28.38 -14.32 15.88
N THR A 262 28.21 -14.96 14.72
CA THR A 262 29.08 -14.73 13.54
C THR A 262 28.54 -13.67 12.59
N GLY A 263 27.24 -13.37 12.63
CA GLY A 263 26.54 -12.52 11.66
C GLY A 263 26.44 -13.15 10.27
N GLU A 264 26.64 -14.45 10.15
CA GLU A 264 26.48 -15.18 8.90
C GLU A 264 24.99 -15.43 8.65
N VAL A 265 24.51 -15.15 7.43
CA VAL A 265 23.16 -15.50 7.00
C VAL A 265 23.07 -17.02 6.86
N ILE A 266 22.20 -17.64 7.64
CA ILE A 266 22.02 -19.09 7.71
C ILE A 266 20.72 -19.59 7.05
N ALA A 267 19.74 -18.71 6.85
CA ALA A 267 18.52 -18.99 6.09
C ALA A 267 17.79 -17.69 5.70
N THR A 268 16.84 -17.85 4.78
CA THR A 268 15.88 -16.81 4.40
C THR A 268 14.49 -17.44 4.33
N VAL A 269 13.50 -16.77 4.92
CA VAL A 269 12.08 -17.14 4.83
C VAL A 269 11.40 -16.09 3.94
N GLY A 270 11.14 -16.45 2.68
CA GLY A 270 10.46 -15.57 1.73
C GLY A 270 9.05 -15.23 2.21
N LEU A 271 8.69 -13.95 2.16
CA LEU A 271 7.33 -13.48 2.37
C LEU A 271 6.73 -13.12 1.02
N GLU A 272 5.40 -13.21 0.91
CA GLU A 272 4.69 -12.74 -0.29
C GLU A 272 4.44 -11.22 -0.25
N GLU A 273 4.73 -10.57 0.88
CA GLU A 273 4.32 -9.21 1.22
C GLU A 273 5.48 -8.42 1.83
N ARG A 274 5.44 -7.09 1.78
CA ARG A 274 6.48 -6.22 2.35
C ARG A 274 6.44 -6.27 3.87
N PRO A 275 7.50 -6.77 4.54
CA PRO A 275 7.47 -6.86 6.00
C PRO A 275 7.74 -5.51 6.67
N GLY A 276 7.18 -5.36 7.87
CA GLY A 276 7.42 -4.29 8.82
C GLY A 276 8.24 -4.77 10.02
N SER A 277 7.73 -4.51 11.23
CA SER A 277 8.37 -4.91 12.47
C SER A 277 8.34 -6.44 12.68
N VAL A 278 9.34 -6.94 13.41
CA VAL A 278 9.46 -8.36 13.79
C VAL A 278 9.69 -8.47 15.29
N THR A 279 9.02 -9.43 15.93
CA THR A 279 9.25 -9.81 17.32
C THR A 279 9.29 -11.33 17.44
N ALA A 280 9.79 -11.85 18.56
CA ALA A 280 9.89 -13.29 18.76
C ALA A 280 9.48 -13.70 20.17
N SER A 281 8.80 -14.86 20.25
CA SER A 281 8.62 -15.67 21.44
C SER A 281 9.47 -16.93 21.33
N ALA A 282 9.51 -17.75 22.38
CA ALA A 282 10.28 -18.99 22.36
C ALA A 282 9.83 -20.00 21.27
N ASP A 283 8.58 -19.89 20.81
CA ASP A 283 7.92 -20.82 19.88
C ASP A 283 7.54 -20.21 18.54
N ALA A 284 7.70 -18.90 18.35
CA ALA A 284 7.26 -18.20 17.15
C ALA A 284 8.01 -16.91 16.89
N VAL A 285 8.21 -16.59 15.62
CA VAL A 285 8.59 -15.26 15.14
C VAL A 285 7.36 -14.64 14.48
N TRP A 286 7.08 -13.38 14.80
CA TRP A 286 5.90 -12.66 14.34
C TRP A 286 6.31 -11.43 13.55
N VAL A 287 5.76 -11.25 12.36
CA VAL A 287 6.14 -10.18 11.42
C VAL A 287 4.89 -9.44 10.96
N THR A 288 4.84 -8.13 11.11
CA THR A 288 3.74 -7.31 10.58
C THR A 288 3.89 -7.11 9.07
N ASN A 289 2.79 -7.12 8.32
CA ASN A 289 2.75 -6.81 6.88
C ASN A 289 1.80 -5.59 6.67
N PRO A 290 2.34 -4.36 6.68
CA PRO A 290 1.53 -3.14 6.68
C PRO A 290 0.64 -2.97 5.44
N ASP A 291 1.08 -3.46 4.29
CA ASP A 291 0.42 -3.22 3.00
C ASP A 291 -0.83 -4.08 2.77
N VAL A 292 -1.00 -5.14 3.57
CA VAL A 292 -2.12 -6.10 3.45
C VAL A 292 -2.78 -6.42 4.79
N ASP A 293 -2.50 -5.61 5.82
CA ASP A 293 -3.14 -5.66 7.14
C ASP A 293 -3.05 -7.05 7.82
N THR A 294 -1.88 -7.70 7.75
CA THR A 294 -1.66 -9.02 8.37
C THR A 294 -0.46 -9.07 9.31
N VAL A 295 -0.43 -10.11 10.13
CA VAL A 295 0.76 -10.58 10.84
C VAL A 295 1.08 -12.02 10.41
N THR A 296 2.29 -12.25 9.92
CA THR A 296 2.82 -13.57 9.61
C THR A 296 3.41 -14.22 10.86
N ARG A 297 3.04 -15.47 11.13
CA ARG A 297 3.65 -16.32 12.17
C ARG A 297 4.63 -17.31 11.54
N ILE A 298 5.86 -17.34 12.00
CA ILE A 298 6.92 -18.23 11.53
C ILE A 298 7.37 -19.13 12.67
N ASP A 299 7.60 -20.41 12.39
CA ASP A 299 8.23 -21.34 13.32
C ASP A 299 9.76 -21.12 13.35
N PRO A 300 10.38 -20.80 14.49
CA PRO A 300 11.80 -20.49 14.54
C PRO A 300 12.71 -21.70 14.31
N ASP A 301 12.23 -22.92 14.57
CA ASP A 301 13.03 -24.14 14.45
C ASP A 301 12.93 -24.73 13.03
N GLU A 302 11.72 -24.77 12.48
CA GLU A 302 11.47 -25.27 11.12
C GLU A 302 11.70 -24.20 10.03
N ARG A 303 11.63 -22.92 10.40
CA ARG A 303 11.75 -21.76 9.48
C ARG A 303 10.67 -21.75 8.40
N GLU A 304 9.48 -22.19 8.78
CA GLU A 304 8.30 -22.25 7.92
C GLU A 304 7.21 -21.30 8.41
N ILE A 305 6.53 -20.65 7.46
CA ILE A 305 5.33 -19.86 7.75
C ILE A 305 4.24 -20.80 8.26
N ARG A 306 3.72 -20.52 9.45
CA ARG A 306 2.63 -21.27 10.08
C ARG A 306 1.27 -20.66 9.80
N ASP A 307 1.17 -19.34 9.75
CA ASP A 307 -0.09 -18.64 9.58
C ASP A 307 0.09 -17.21 9.08
N SER A 308 -0.98 -16.63 8.53
CA SER A 308 -1.10 -15.20 8.22
C SER A 308 -2.43 -14.68 8.77
N ILE A 309 -2.35 -13.80 9.75
CA ILE A 309 -3.46 -13.39 10.60
C ILE A 309 -3.87 -11.98 10.24
N GLN A 310 -5.13 -11.79 9.83
CA GLN A 310 -5.70 -10.47 9.58
C GLN A 310 -5.81 -9.66 10.88
N VAL A 311 -5.36 -8.41 10.84
CA VAL A 311 -5.39 -7.44 11.94
C VAL A 311 -6.02 -6.13 11.45
N GLY A 312 -5.84 -5.03 12.20
CA GLY A 312 -6.32 -3.71 11.78
C GLY A 312 -5.40 -3.05 10.74
N GLU A 313 -5.82 -1.88 10.28
CA GLU A 313 -5.16 -1.16 9.18
C GLU A 313 -3.71 -0.71 9.49
N SER A 314 -2.80 -0.99 8.57
CA SER A 314 -1.38 -0.61 8.60
C SER A 314 -0.68 -1.00 9.91
N PRO A 315 -0.48 -2.30 10.18
CA PRO A 315 0.19 -2.77 11.39
C PRO A 315 1.68 -2.36 11.41
N THR A 316 2.12 -1.62 12.44
CA THR A 316 3.49 -1.06 12.52
C THR A 316 4.34 -1.60 13.67
N GLY A 317 3.73 -1.77 14.84
CA GLY A 317 4.40 -2.22 16.07
C GLY A 317 3.86 -3.56 16.53
N ILE A 318 4.72 -4.42 17.07
CA ILE A 318 4.31 -5.75 17.57
C ILE A 318 5.09 -6.16 18.82
N ALA A 319 4.38 -6.65 19.84
CA ALA A 319 4.97 -7.14 21.09
C ALA A 319 4.30 -8.43 21.57
N VAL A 320 5.09 -9.31 22.20
CA VAL A 320 4.57 -10.53 22.85
C VAL A 320 4.60 -10.33 24.37
N GLY A 321 3.49 -10.61 25.04
CA GLY A 321 3.41 -10.55 26.50
C GLY A 321 2.00 -10.84 27.02
N PHE A 322 1.89 -11.21 28.29
CA PHE A 322 0.61 -11.50 28.94
C PHE A 322 -0.24 -12.53 28.17
N ASP A 323 0.42 -13.61 27.72
CA ASP A 323 -0.15 -14.73 26.94
C ASP A 323 -0.81 -14.33 25.61
N ALA A 324 -0.44 -13.17 25.05
CA ALA A 324 -0.96 -12.68 23.79
C ALA A 324 0.14 -12.01 22.94
N VAL A 325 -0.17 -11.82 21.66
CA VAL A 325 0.59 -10.95 20.76
C VAL A 325 -0.24 -9.68 20.53
N TRP A 326 0.38 -8.52 20.70
CA TRP A 326 -0.26 -7.22 20.63
C TRP A 326 0.29 -6.46 19.42
N VAL A 327 -0.60 -5.95 18.58
CA VAL A 327 -0.25 -5.36 17.28
C VAL A 327 -0.84 -3.97 17.20
N VAL A 328 0.01 -2.97 16.97
CA VAL A 328 -0.40 -1.57 16.75
C VAL A 328 -0.87 -1.43 15.31
N ASN A 329 -2.10 -0.95 15.13
CA ASN A 329 -2.69 -0.66 13.82
C ASN A 329 -2.73 0.87 13.64
N SER A 330 -1.73 1.38 12.93
CA SER A 330 -1.48 2.81 12.81
C SER A 330 -2.52 3.54 11.95
N GLY A 331 -3.18 2.84 11.02
CA GLY A 331 -4.23 3.41 10.16
C GLY A 331 -5.50 3.76 10.93
N GLU A 332 -5.87 2.93 11.90
CA GLU A 332 -7.14 3.01 12.61
C GLU A 332 -7.03 3.32 14.11
N ARG A 333 -5.85 3.77 14.59
CA ARG A 333 -5.57 4.17 15.98
C ARG A 333 -5.94 3.10 17.03
N SER A 334 -5.60 1.86 16.75
CA SER A 334 -6.02 0.73 17.58
C SER A 334 -4.86 -0.23 17.89
N VAL A 335 -5.10 -1.13 18.84
CA VAL A 335 -4.29 -2.32 19.08
C VAL A 335 -5.13 -3.57 18.91
N SER A 336 -4.69 -4.50 18.07
CA SER A 336 -5.23 -5.87 17.99
C SER A 336 -4.54 -6.78 18.99
N ARG A 337 -5.33 -7.67 19.63
CA ARG A 337 -4.83 -8.73 20.51
C ARG A 337 -5.00 -10.08 19.84
N ILE A 338 -3.90 -10.76 19.53
CA ILE A 338 -3.90 -12.10 18.93
C ILE A 338 -3.65 -13.15 20.02
N SER A 339 -4.44 -14.21 19.99
CA SER A 339 -4.21 -15.43 20.78
C SER A 339 -3.19 -16.33 20.06
N PRO A 340 -1.99 -16.55 20.61
CA PRO A 340 -0.96 -17.38 19.97
C PRO A 340 -1.33 -18.88 19.94
N GLN A 341 -2.35 -19.30 20.72
CA GLN A 341 -2.85 -20.68 20.71
C GLN A 341 -3.82 -20.94 19.56
N THR A 342 -4.58 -19.93 19.13
CA THR A 342 -5.61 -20.07 18.09
C THR A 342 -5.27 -19.33 16.80
N ASN A 343 -4.24 -18.47 16.80
CA ASN A 343 -3.89 -17.57 15.70
C ASN A 343 -5.05 -16.68 15.25
N THR A 344 -5.84 -16.19 16.21
CA THR A 344 -7.00 -15.32 15.93
C THR A 344 -6.94 -14.06 16.77
N VAL A 345 -7.41 -12.94 16.22
CA VAL A 345 -7.68 -11.72 16.98
C VAL A 345 -8.80 -11.98 17.99
N VAL A 346 -8.65 -11.47 19.21
CA VAL A 346 -9.55 -11.67 20.35
C VAL A 346 -10.08 -10.33 20.83
N GLY A 347 -11.42 -10.19 20.80
CA GLY A 347 -12.11 -8.98 21.24
C GLY A 347 -12.13 -7.89 20.17
N GLU A 348 -12.74 -6.76 20.54
CA GLU A 348 -12.77 -5.56 19.70
C GLU A 348 -11.39 -4.85 19.69
N PRO A 349 -11.06 -4.09 18.64
CA PRO A 349 -9.86 -3.27 18.60
C PRO A 349 -9.78 -2.31 19.80
N ILE A 350 -8.60 -2.23 20.42
CA ILE A 350 -8.38 -1.38 21.59
C ILE A 350 -7.98 0.00 21.12
N VAL A 351 -8.85 1.00 21.27
CA VAL A 351 -8.59 2.37 20.81
C VAL A 351 -7.49 3.01 21.66
N VAL A 352 -6.49 3.58 20.99
CA VAL A 352 -5.36 4.31 21.58
C VAL A 352 -5.26 5.73 21.00
N GLY A 353 -4.24 6.49 21.40
CA GLY A 353 -4.02 7.86 20.94
C GLY A 353 -3.62 7.93 19.46
N ASN A 354 -3.39 9.15 18.98
CA ASN A 354 -3.11 9.42 17.56
C ASN A 354 -1.67 9.09 17.15
N GLY A 355 -1.56 8.51 15.95
CA GLY A 355 -0.30 8.08 15.39
C GLY A 355 0.37 7.03 16.25
N PRO A 356 -0.29 5.91 16.58
CA PRO A 356 0.36 4.88 17.35
C PRO A 356 1.44 4.22 16.49
N THR A 357 2.68 4.14 16.99
CA THR A 357 3.84 3.68 16.20
C THR A 357 4.46 2.39 16.71
N ASP A 358 4.79 2.34 17.99
CA ASP A 358 5.55 1.25 18.62
C ASP A 358 4.88 0.77 19.92
N ILE A 359 5.26 -0.43 20.37
CA ILE A 359 4.61 -1.14 21.47
C ILE A 359 5.58 -1.99 22.28
N ALA A 360 5.43 -1.95 23.60
CA ALA A 360 6.16 -2.81 24.52
C ALA A 360 5.23 -3.46 25.54
N ALA A 361 5.54 -4.72 25.92
CA ALA A 361 4.84 -5.43 26.98
C ALA A 361 5.77 -5.61 28.19
N GLY A 362 5.34 -5.17 29.37
CA GLY A 362 6.14 -5.28 30.60
C GLY A 362 5.64 -4.37 31.71
N GLU A 363 6.20 -4.53 32.91
CA GLU A 363 5.77 -3.78 34.12
C GLU A 363 4.25 -3.79 34.35
N GLY A 364 3.61 -4.95 34.06
CA GLY A 364 2.18 -5.15 34.30
C GLY A 364 1.22 -4.54 33.28
N ALA A 365 1.72 -3.92 32.20
CA ALA A 365 0.88 -3.32 31.18
C ALA A 365 1.44 -3.49 29.75
N ILE A 366 0.62 -3.15 28.77
CA ILE A 366 1.05 -2.88 27.40
C ILE A 366 1.20 -1.37 27.23
N TRP A 367 2.27 -0.94 26.61
CA TRP A 367 2.60 0.49 26.44
C TRP A 367 2.73 0.79 24.95
N VAL A 368 2.02 1.80 24.47
CA VAL A 368 1.98 2.19 23.05
C VAL A 368 2.35 3.65 22.91
N THR A 369 3.22 4.01 21.97
CA THR A 369 3.58 5.42 21.70
C THR A 369 2.60 6.08 20.77
N ASN A 370 2.08 7.27 21.13
CA ASN A 370 1.15 8.05 20.32
C ASN A 370 1.86 9.30 19.80
N ARG A 371 2.48 9.16 18.63
CA ARG A 371 3.40 10.11 18.03
C ARG A 371 2.82 11.52 17.94
N PHE A 372 1.58 11.63 17.46
CA PHE A 372 0.97 12.92 17.12
C PHE A 372 0.35 13.65 18.32
N ASP A 373 0.11 12.94 19.42
CA ASP A 373 -0.42 13.51 20.66
C ASP A 373 0.67 13.85 21.68
N GLY A 374 1.88 13.30 21.51
CA GLY A 374 2.95 13.44 22.50
C GLY A 374 2.67 12.66 23.79
N THR A 375 1.91 11.56 23.68
CA THR A 375 1.50 10.70 24.79
C THR A 375 1.94 9.25 24.55
N ILE A 376 1.81 8.43 25.58
CA ILE A 376 1.75 6.98 25.47
C ILE A 376 0.41 6.47 25.99
N SER A 377 -0.09 5.37 25.46
CA SER A 377 -1.25 4.64 25.97
C SER A 377 -0.78 3.45 26.81
N ARG A 378 -1.15 3.43 28.09
CA ARG A 378 -1.00 2.28 28.99
C ARG A 378 -2.28 1.46 28.94
N VAL A 379 -2.19 0.23 28.45
CA VAL A 379 -3.32 -0.70 28.32
C VAL A 379 -3.21 -1.80 29.36
N ASP A 380 -4.27 -2.01 30.14
CA ASP A 380 -4.38 -3.14 31.07
C ASP A 380 -4.66 -4.43 30.27
N PRO A 381 -3.79 -5.45 30.32
CA PRO A 381 -3.92 -6.65 29.49
C PRO A 381 -5.07 -7.58 29.88
N GLY A 382 -5.68 -7.38 31.05
CA GLY A 382 -6.82 -8.16 31.55
C GLY A 382 -8.17 -7.55 31.20
N THR A 383 -8.26 -6.22 31.23
CA THR A 383 -9.51 -5.46 31.05
C THR A 383 -9.58 -4.68 29.73
N ASN A 384 -8.44 -4.51 29.05
CA ASN A 384 -8.24 -3.63 27.91
C ASN A 384 -8.52 -2.13 28.20
N GLU A 385 -8.54 -1.72 29.48
CA GLU A 385 -8.68 -0.32 29.85
C GLU A 385 -7.41 0.47 29.45
N VAL A 386 -7.62 1.64 28.83
CA VAL A 386 -6.55 2.49 28.30
C VAL A 386 -6.42 3.77 29.12
N LYS A 387 -5.19 4.11 29.51
CA LYS A 387 -4.83 5.38 30.15
C LYS A 387 -3.76 6.09 29.33
N GLU A 388 -4.05 7.31 28.90
CA GLU A 388 -3.06 8.16 28.22
C GLU A 388 -2.14 8.88 29.23
N ILE A 389 -0.85 8.94 28.90
CA ILE A 389 0.20 9.53 29.73
C ILE A 389 1.01 10.49 28.85
N PRO A 390 1.06 11.79 29.16
CA PRO A 390 1.88 12.73 28.41
C PRO A 390 3.37 12.48 28.68
N VAL A 391 4.15 12.40 27.60
CA VAL A 391 5.60 12.10 27.67
C VAL A 391 6.46 13.16 27.01
N GLY A 392 5.92 13.89 26.03
CA GLY A 392 6.64 14.92 25.28
C GLY A 392 6.47 14.75 23.77
N PRO A 393 7.09 15.62 22.96
CA PRO A 393 6.83 15.69 21.52
C PRO A 393 7.41 14.51 20.74
N ASP A 394 6.64 13.99 19.78
CA ASP A 394 7.02 12.95 18.81
C ASP A 394 7.63 11.69 19.48
N PRO A 395 6.90 11.00 20.38
CA PRO A 395 7.33 9.72 20.95
C PRO A 395 7.31 8.64 19.86
N ARG A 396 8.41 7.89 19.72
CA ARG A 396 8.58 6.92 18.61
C ARG A 396 8.78 5.49 19.05
N GLY A 397 9.86 5.23 19.78
CA GLY A 397 10.23 3.92 20.27
C GLY A 397 9.88 3.75 21.74
N ILE A 398 9.54 2.54 22.14
CA ILE A 398 9.26 2.20 23.54
C ILE A 398 9.86 0.85 23.93
N ALA A 399 10.48 0.80 25.11
CA ALA A 399 10.99 -0.44 25.68
C ALA A 399 10.78 -0.49 27.18
N VAL A 400 10.70 -1.71 27.71
CA VAL A 400 10.67 -1.98 29.15
C VAL A 400 12.02 -2.55 29.56
N GLY A 401 12.62 -1.99 30.61
CA GLY A 401 13.90 -2.44 31.13
C GLY A 401 14.26 -1.76 32.43
N PHE A 402 15.03 -2.45 33.27
CA PHE A 402 15.51 -1.92 34.56
C PHE A 402 14.40 -1.49 35.53
N GLY A 403 13.20 -2.07 35.41
CA GLY A 403 12.03 -1.76 36.24
C GLY A 403 11.23 -0.54 35.78
N ASP A 404 11.56 0.04 34.62
CA ASP A 404 10.91 1.25 34.10
C ASP A 404 10.53 1.10 32.64
N VAL A 405 9.71 2.04 32.18
CA VAL A 405 9.36 2.23 30.77
C VAL A 405 10.22 3.35 30.20
N TRP A 406 10.85 3.11 29.06
CA TRP A 406 11.73 4.04 28.38
C TRP A 406 11.13 4.41 27.03
N VAL A 407 11.07 5.71 26.72
CA VAL A 407 10.46 6.22 25.48
C VAL A 407 11.41 7.20 24.80
N THR A 408 11.64 7.04 23.50
CA THR A 408 12.38 8.01 22.70
C THR A 408 11.46 9.12 22.21
N LEU A 409 11.91 10.37 22.34
CA LEU A 409 11.19 11.58 21.94
C LEU A 409 11.98 12.28 20.82
N ALA A 410 11.61 12.01 19.57
CA ALA A 410 12.34 12.55 18.42
C ALA A 410 12.24 14.07 18.31
N GLY A 411 11.10 14.65 18.71
CA GLY A 411 10.86 16.08 18.65
C GLY A 411 11.67 16.89 19.66
N SER A 412 12.30 16.23 20.64
CA SER A 412 13.16 16.86 21.65
C SER A 412 14.56 16.27 21.75
N ASN A 413 14.90 15.31 20.88
CA ASN A 413 16.17 14.57 20.90
C ASN A 413 16.51 14.03 22.30
N ALA A 414 15.55 13.33 22.92
CA ALA A 414 15.69 12.83 24.28
C ALA A 414 15.11 11.43 24.43
N VAL A 415 15.52 10.75 25.51
CA VAL A 415 14.87 9.55 26.03
C VAL A 415 14.27 9.91 27.38
N VAL A 416 13.00 9.56 27.62
CA VAL A 416 12.35 9.72 28.92
C VAL A 416 12.18 8.38 29.60
N ARG A 417 12.36 8.40 30.93
CA ARG A 417 12.13 7.26 31.82
C ARG A 417 10.84 7.49 32.58
N ILE A 418 9.98 6.48 32.65
CA ILE A 418 8.65 6.55 33.23
C ILE A 418 8.53 5.44 34.28
N ASP A 419 8.14 5.85 35.49
CA ASP A 419 7.85 4.93 36.58
C ASP A 419 6.48 4.26 36.30
N PRO A 420 6.42 2.92 36.18
CA PRO A 420 5.22 2.20 35.76
C PRO A 420 4.10 2.16 36.82
N ASP A 421 4.45 2.40 38.09
CA ASP A 421 3.50 2.41 39.22
C ASP A 421 2.78 3.76 39.29
N THR A 422 3.51 4.85 39.12
CA THR A 422 2.99 6.23 39.21
C THR A 422 2.53 6.79 37.86
N ASN A 423 3.10 6.31 36.76
CA ASN A 423 2.99 6.87 35.40
C ASN A 423 3.61 8.27 35.26
N GLU A 424 4.58 8.62 36.10
CA GLU A 424 5.27 9.90 36.04
C GLU A 424 6.58 9.77 35.25
N VAL A 425 6.86 10.77 34.40
CA VAL A 425 8.17 10.94 33.77
C VAL A 425 9.18 11.33 34.86
N THR A 426 10.10 10.43 35.18
CA THR A 426 11.10 10.63 36.25
C THR A 426 12.36 11.35 35.76
N ARG A 427 12.68 11.18 34.47
CA ARG A 427 13.88 11.71 33.81
C ARG A 427 13.66 12.02 32.34
N SER A 428 14.44 12.97 31.85
CA SER A 428 14.65 13.25 30.43
C SER A 428 16.15 13.32 30.18
N ILE A 429 16.63 12.47 29.27
CA ILE A 429 18.05 12.22 29.00
C ILE A 429 18.31 12.64 27.56
N PRO A 430 19.10 13.70 27.34
CA PRO A 430 19.43 14.15 25.99
C PRO A 430 20.22 13.09 25.22
N VAL A 431 19.85 12.87 23.96
CA VAL A 431 20.54 12.01 22.98
C VAL A 431 20.77 12.79 21.68
N LEU A 432 21.21 12.11 20.61
CA LEU A 432 21.45 12.77 19.32
C LEU A 432 20.17 12.82 18.47
N ASN A 433 20.29 13.31 17.23
CA ASN A 433 19.13 13.67 16.40
C ASN A 433 18.29 12.46 15.99
N SER A 434 16.96 12.64 16.07
CA SER A 434 15.95 11.66 15.65
C SER A 434 16.10 10.29 16.34
N PRO A 435 16.05 10.23 17.68
CA PRO A 435 16.04 8.97 18.39
C PRO A 435 14.82 8.12 18.00
N GLY A 436 15.08 6.85 17.65
CA GLY A 436 14.09 5.90 17.13
C GLY A 436 13.87 4.72 18.08
N SER A 437 14.05 3.49 17.59
CA SER A 437 13.96 2.28 18.39
C SER A 437 15.00 2.23 19.53
N LEU A 438 14.67 1.53 20.61
CA LEU A 438 15.54 1.31 21.76
C LEU A 438 15.40 -0.11 22.31
N ALA A 439 16.48 -0.64 22.90
CA ALA A 439 16.49 -1.98 23.48
C ALA A 439 17.33 -2.05 24.75
N ALA A 440 16.84 -2.79 25.75
CA ALA A 440 17.56 -3.03 26.99
C ALA A 440 18.57 -4.19 26.81
N SER A 441 19.83 -3.96 27.20
CA SER A 441 20.79 -5.02 27.52
C SER A 441 20.74 -5.34 29.01
N ALA A 442 21.68 -6.15 29.51
CA ALA A 442 21.78 -6.47 30.93
C ALA A 442 22.23 -5.27 31.80
N ASP A 443 22.82 -4.25 31.19
CA ASP A 443 23.58 -3.18 31.83
C ASP A 443 23.35 -1.78 31.23
N ALA A 444 22.72 -1.67 30.06
CA ALA A 444 22.48 -0.39 29.41
C ALA A 444 21.15 -0.38 28.63
N MET A 445 20.61 0.81 28.42
CA MET A 445 19.58 1.06 27.41
C MET A 445 20.26 1.56 26.13
N TRP A 446 20.02 0.90 25.00
CA TRP A 446 20.61 1.25 23.71
C TRP A 446 19.59 1.95 22.84
N VAL A 447 19.99 3.05 22.20
CA VAL A 447 19.08 3.95 21.47
C VAL A 447 19.66 4.27 20.10
N VAL A 448 18.88 4.03 19.03
CA VAL A 448 19.28 4.45 17.68
C VAL A 448 19.02 5.93 17.48
N ASN A 449 19.96 6.64 16.86
CA ASN A 449 19.82 8.05 16.48
C ASN A 449 19.85 8.14 14.94
N GLY A 450 18.68 8.07 14.31
CA GLY A 450 18.52 7.82 12.88
C GLY A 450 19.19 8.86 11.98
N LEU A 451 19.04 10.15 12.30
CA LEU A 451 19.63 11.24 11.51
C LEU A 451 21.07 11.58 11.91
N ALA A 452 21.61 10.89 12.92
CA ALA A 452 22.98 11.06 13.38
C ALA A 452 23.87 9.85 13.06
N ASP A 453 23.34 8.82 12.38
CA ASP A 453 24.04 7.57 12.02
C ASP A 453 24.80 6.94 13.19
N THR A 454 24.20 6.96 14.38
CA THR A 454 24.85 6.52 15.64
C THR A 454 23.88 5.76 16.53
N VAL A 455 24.42 4.97 17.45
CA VAL A 455 23.70 4.39 18.59
C VAL A 455 24.30 4.89 19.90
N SER A 456 23.46 5.29 20.84
CA SER A 456 23.85 5.71 22.18
C SER A 456 23.60 4.60 23.19
N SER A 457 24.51 4.39 24.14
CA SER A 457 24.27 3.57 25.33
C SER A 457 23.98 4.48 26.53
N ILE A 458 22.93 4.17 27.28
CA ILE A 458 22.51 4.90 28.48
C ILE A 458 22.66 3.98 29.68
N ASP A 459 23.38 4.46 30.69
CA ASP A 459 23.48 3.79 31.98
C ASP A 459 22.18 4.04 32.79
N PRO A 460 21.42 2.97 33.12
CA PRO A 460 20.14 3.08 33.80
C PRO A 460 20.27 3.42 35.30
N ASP A 461 21.45 3.32 35.90
CA ASP A 461 21.66 3.72 37.29
C ASP A 461 21.97 5.22 37.41
N THR A 462 22.63 5.79 36.39
CA THR A 462 23.06 7.20 36.39
C THR A 462 22.23 8.11 35.49
N ASP A 463 21.35 7.56 34.67
CA ASP A 463 20.53 8.27 33.67
C ASP A 463 21.40 9.11 32.71
N SER A 464 22.54 8.57 32.27
CA SER A 464 23.51 9.30 31.44
C SER A 464 23.98 8.50 30.24
N VAL A 465 24.21 9.18 29.11
CA VAL A 465 24.81 8.59 27.92
C VAL A 465 26.28 8.27 28.19
N VAL A 466 26.65 7.00 28.06
CA VAL A 466 28.02 6.50 28.31
C VAL A 466 28.83 6.51 27.02
N ASP A 467 28.29 5.88 25.97
CA ASP A 467 28.93 5.80 24.65
C ASP A 467 28.00 6.31 23.54
N THR A 468 28.62 6.77 22.47
CA THR A 468 27.96 7.06 21.19
C THR A 468 28.78 6.45 20.08
N ILE A 469 28.22 5.43 19.44
CA ILE A 469 28.92 4.56 18.50
C ILE A 469 28.39 4.82 17.09
N PRO A 470 29.25 5.23 16.13
CA PRO A 470 28.85 5.33 14.72
C PRO A 470 28.44 3.97 14.15
N VAL A 471 27.36 3.95 13.37
CA VAL A 471 26.82 2.78 12.67
C VAL A 471 26.64 3.09 11.18
N GLY A 472 25.78 2.36 10.46
CA GLY A 472 25.48 2.63 9.05
C GLY A 472 24.46 3.75 8.86
N ASP A 473 24.17 4.06 7.59
CA ASP A 473 23.23 5.12 7.17
C ASP A 473 21.78 4.74 7.54
N GLY A 474 21.11 5.63 8.29
CA GLY A 474 19.71 5.46 8.70
C GLY A 474 19.44 4.29 9.65
N PRO A 475 20.04 4.26 10.86
CA PRO A 475 19.73 3.22 11.84
C PRO A 475 18.27 3.35 12.32
N SER A 476 17.45 2.32 12.12
CA SER A 476 16.01 2.33 12.38
C SER A 476 15.56 1.29 13.41
N GLY A 477 16.11 0.08 13.36
CA GLY A 477 15.80 -1.02 14.28
C GLY A 477 16.98 -1.43 15.16
N ILE A 478 16.71 -1.88 16.38
CA ILE A 478 17.74 -2.39 17.31
C ILE A 478 17.25 -3.61 18.08
N ALA A 479 18.12 -4.59 18.29
CA ALA A 479 17.85 -5.75 19.13
C ALA A 479 19.11 -6.18 19.90
N VAL A 480 18.91 -6.74 21.09
CA VAL A 480 19.99 -7.35 21.88
C VAL A 480 19.82 -8.87 21.87
N VAL A 481 20.79 -9.58 21.28
CA VAL A 481 20.76 -11.04 21.16
C VAL A 481 22.02 -11.62 21.77
N GLN A 482 21.87 -12.42 22.83
CA GLN A 482 22.99 -13.00 23.60
C GLN A 482 24.01 -11.95 24.10
N GLY A 483 23.55 -10.73 24.42
CA GLY A 483 24.38 -9.61 24.87
C GLY A 483 24.98 -8.76 23.74
N THR A 484 24.97 -9.25 22.49
CA THR A 484 25.40 -8.48 21.32
C THR A 484 24.27 -7.55 20.88
N VAL A 485 24.60 -6.29 20.62
CA VAL A 485 23.67 -5.30 20.10
C VAL A 485 23.73 -5.33 18.57
N TRP A 486 22.56 -5.42 17.94
CA TRP A 486 22.37 -5.48 16.51
C TRP A 486 21.54 -4.29 16.06
N VAL A 487 21.96 -3.62 15.00
CA VAL A 487 21.32 -2.40 14.49
C VAL A 487 21.04 -2.57 13.00
N ALA A 488 19.81 -2.29 12.59
CA ALA A 488 19.38 -2.27 11.20
C ALA A 488 19.62 -0.87 10.63
N ASN A 489 20.44 -0.77 9.59
CA ASN A 489 20.70 0.48 8.88
C ASN A 489 19.93 0.45 7.56
N GLU A 490 18.74 1.03 7.59
CA GLU A 490 17.73 0.96 6.54
C GLU A 490 18.27 1.50 5.22
N TRP A 491 18.73 2.75 5.23
CA TRP A 491 19.17 3.44 4.02
C TRP A 491 20.49 2.89 3.47
N GLY A 492 21.33 2.33 4.35
CA GLY A 492 22.58 1.69 3.97
C GLY A 492 22.44 0.25 3.45
N GLY A 493 21.32 -0.43 3.69
CA GLY A 493 21.15 -1.86 3.37
C GLY A 493 22.14 -2.76 4.13
N THR A 494 22.49 -2.39 5.37
CA THR A 494 23.49 -3.07 6.20
C THR A 494 22.99 -3.30 7.62
N LEU A 495 23.60 -4.26 8.32
CA LEU A 495 23.50 -4.40 9.76
C LEU A 495 24.79 -3.90 10.42
N SER A 496 24.67 -3.44 11.67
CA SER A 496 25.80 -3.12 12.52
C SER A 496 25.76 -4.00 13.77
N GLN A 497 26.85 -4.74 14.01
CA GLN A 497 27.02 -5.61 15.17
C GLN A 497 27.97 -4.94 16.18
N ILE A 498 27.53 -4.81 17.43
CA ILE A 498 28.32 -4.23 18.53
C ILE A 498 28.40 -5.28 19.64
N GLU A 499 29.60 -5.83 19.86
CA GLU A 499 29.83 -6.81 20.92
C GLU A 499 29.88 -6.14 22.31
N PRO A 500 29.56 -6.87 23.40
CA PRO A 500 29.63 -6.35 24.76
C PRO A 500 30.96 -5.64 25.08
N GLY A 501 30.88 -4.40 25.54
CA GLY A 501 32.04 -3.60 25.94
C GLY A 501 32.86 -3.01 24.78
N GLN A 502 32.42 -3.17 23.53
CA GLN A 502 33.04 -2.49 22.38
C GLN A 502 32.40 -1.12 22.11
N THR A 503 33.22 -0.18 21.63
CA THR A 503 32.80 1.18 21.25
C THR A 503 32.84 1.41 19.74
N SER A 504 32.80 0.32 18.96
CA SER A 504 32.80 0.34 17.50
C SER A 504 31.87 -0.74 16.97
N ALA A 505 31.14 -0.43 15.90
CA ALA A 505 30.30 -1.40 15.21
C ALA A 505 31.05 -2.11 14.08
N ARG A 506 30.79 -3.41 13.90
CA ARG A 506 31.18 -4.18 12.71
C ARG A 506 30.04 -4.13 11.69
N PRO A 507 30.27 -3.59 10.48
CA PRO A 507 29.24 -3.59 9.43
C PRO A 507 29.10 -4.97 8.79
N ILE A 508 27.87 -5.35 8.45
CA ILE A 508 27.51 -6.56 7.74
C ILE A 508 26.61 -6.17 6.58
N VAL A 509 27.03 -6.49 5.36
CA VAL A 509 26.24 -6.22 4.15
C VAL A 509 25.27 -7.37 3.96
N ILE A 510 23.98 -7.04 3.84
CA ILE A 510 22.91 -8.04 3.60
C ILE A 510 22.23 -7.87 2.24
N GLY A 511 22.49 -6.77 1.54
CA GLY A 511 22.01 -6.48 0.17
C GLY A 511 20.52 -6.15 0.05
N SER A 512 19.76 -6.24 1.15
CA SER A 512 18.36 -5.82 1.28
C SER A 512 18.19 -4.71 2.32
N VAL A 513 17.02 -4.06 2.36
CA VAL A 513 16.71 -2.95 3.28
C VAL A 513 16.22 -3.53 4.61
N PRO A 514 17.04 -3.57 5.69
CA PRO A 514 16.58 -4.12 6.96
C PRO A 514 15.59 -3.17 7.65
N GLN A 515 14.60 -3.73 8.34
CA GLN A 515 13.56 -2.97 9.04
C GLN A 515 13.57 -3.30 10.54
N GLY A 516 13.03 -4.45 10.92
CA GLY A 516 12.95 -4.91 12.31
C GLY A 516 13.98 -5.99 12.61
N LEU A 517 14.30 -6.13 13.90
CA LEU A 517 15.23 -7.13 14.42
C LEU A 517 14.62 -7.85 15.63
N ALA A 518 14.75 -9.17 15.68
CA ALA A 518 14.35 -9.98 16.83
C ALA A 518 15.36 -11.11 17.09
N GLY A 519 15.49 -11.53 18.35
CA GLY A 519 16.36 -12.65 18.73
C GLY A 519 15.57 -13.82 19.31
N VAL A 520 15.81 -15.03 18.81
CA VAL A 520 15.26 -16.27 19.37
C VAL A 520 16.21 -17.43 19.11
N ASN A 521 16.35 -18.33 20.08
CA ASN A 521 17.20 -19.53 19.98
C ASN A 521 18.68 -19.31 19.59
N GLY A 522 19.19 -18.09 19.77
CA GLY A 522 20.55 -17.70 19.39
C GLY A 522 20.70 -17.23 17.94
N ASP A 523 19.61 -17.19 17.19
CA ASP A 523 19.52 -16.63 15.86
C ASP A 523 18.98 -15.19 15.93
N LEU A 524 19.50 -14.35 15.05
CA LEU A 524 18.96 -13.02 14.77
C LEU A 524 18.04 -13.12 13.55
N TRP A 525 16.82 -12.65 13.72
CA TRP A 525 15.80 -12.57 12.67
C TRP A 525 15.67 -11.12 12.23
N VAL A 526 15.71 -10.90 10.93
CA VAL A 526 15.74 -9.57 10.32
C VAL A 526 14.67 -9.51 9.25
N SER A 527 13.64 -8.70 9.45
CA SER A 527 12.71 -8.40 8.36
C SER A 527 13.41 -7.49 7.36
N VAL A 528 13.39 -7.87 6.08
CA VAL A 528 14.02 -7.11 5.00
C VAL A 528 13.01 -6.80 3.90
N ARG A 529 13.06 -5.57 3.40
CA ARG A 529 12.33 -5.13 2.20
C ARG A 529 13.25 -5.18 1.00
N GLY A 530 12.67 -5.30 -0.19
CA GLY A 530 13.45 -5.20 -1.42
C GLY A 530 14.23 -3.91 -1.56
N THR A 531 15.48 -4.00 -2.02
CA THR A 531 16.18 -2.79 -2.49
C THR A 531 15.58 -2.33 -3.78
N ALA A 532 15.31 -1.04 -3.88
CA ALA A 532 14.85 -0.48 -5.13
C ALA A 532 15.95 -0.44 -6.22
N THR A 533 17.20 -0.81 -5.87
CA THR A 533 18.30 -1.00 -6.83
C THR A 533 18.18 -2.26 -7.69
N SER A 534 17.33 -3.22 -7.32
CA SER A 534 17.06 -4.43 -8.13
C SER A 534 16.39 -4.12 -9.49
N HIS A 535 15.81 -2.92 -9.63
CA HIS A 535 15.18 -2.40 -10.84
C HIS A 535 15.87 -1.15 -11.38
N ARG A 536 17.20 -1.05 -11.24
CA ARG A 536 17.96 -0.04 -12.00
C ARG A 536 17.83 -0.38 -13.48
N GLU A 537 17.51 0.63 -14.30
CA GLU A 537 17.29 0.59 -15.76
C GLU A 537 15.82 0.39 -16.19
N GLY A 538 15.51 0.73 -17.45
CA GLY A 538 14.20 0.52 -18.06
C GLY A 538 13.35 1.78 -18.23
N THR A 539 12.05 1.60 -18.51
CA THR A 539 11.09 2.70 -18.67
C THR A 539 9.87 2.44 -17.78
N LEU A 540 9.54 3.40 -16.93
CA LEU A 540 8.27 3.45 -16.21
C LEU A 540 7.23 4.19 -17.06
N ARG A 541 6.09 3.57 -17.34
CA ARG A 541 4.96 4.15 -18.09
C ARG A 541 3.84 4.51 -17.14
N VAL A 542 3.63 5.81 -16.95
CA VAL A 542 2.57 6.35 -16.11
C VAL A 542 1.47 6.89 -17.03
N VAL A 543 0.24 6.44 -16.89
CA VAL A 543 -0.89 6.96 -17.69
C VAL A 543 -1.70 7.97 -16.88
N ALA A 544 -2.19 9.04 -17.52
CA ALA A 544 -3.06 10.02 -16.88
C ALA A 544 -4.11 10.59 -17.86
N SER A 545 -5.20 11.13 -17.30
CA SER A 545 -6.29 11.72 -18.08
C SER A 545 -5.91 13.10 -18.63
N GLU A 546 -5.38 13.98 -17.79
CA GLU A 546 -5.10 15.38 -18.14
C GLU A 546 -3.63 15.75 -17.87
N PRO A 547 -3.05 16.66 -18.67
CA PRO A 547 -1.73 17.22 -18.40
C PRO A 547 -1.74 18.06 -17.11
N PRO A 548 -0.63 18.11 -16.34
CA PRO A 548 -0.49 19.06 -15.25
C PRO A 548 -0.57 20.51 -15.78
N PRO A 549 -1.20 21.43 -15.05
CA PRO A 549 -1.41 22.81 -15.52
C PRO A 549 -0.10 23.63 -15.63
N SER A 550 0.95 23.24 -14.91
CA SER A 550 2.23 23.96 -14.91
C SER A 550 3.36 23.15 -14.27
N LEU A 551 4.51 23.06 -14.94
CA LEU A 551 5.76 22.48 -14.40
C LEU A 551 6.70 23.56 -13.82
N ASP A 552 6.13 24.62 -13.26
CA ASP A 552 6.86 25.73 -12.64
C ASP A 552 6.61 25.72 -11.13
N PRO A 553 7.66 25.51 -10.31
CA PRO A 553 7.52 25.45 -8.85
C PRO A 553 6.89 26.71 -8.26
N GLY A 554 7.07 27.89 -8.88
CA GLY A 554 6.51 29.15 -8.40
C GLY A 554 5.04 29.39 -8.74
N ASN A 555 4.37 28.49 -9.47
CA ASN A 555 3.02 28.76 -10.00
C ASN A 555 1.95 27.74 -9.56
N THR A 556 2.29 26.48 -9.30
CA THR A 556 1.31 25.39 -9.34
C THR A 556 0.92 24.83 -7.96
N TYR A 557 -0.36 24.56 -7.77
CA TYR A 557 -0.94 24.05 -6.51
C TYR A 557 -1.90 22.89 -6.83
N ASP A 558 -1.35 21.78 -7.32
CA ASP A 558 -2.08 20.57 -7.69
C ASP A 558 -1.19 19.33 -7.54
N SER A 559 -1.81 18.16 -7.34
CA SER A 559 -1.11 16.92 -7.02
C SER A 559 -0.23 16.39 -8.17
N VAL A 560 -0.69 16.48 -9.42
CA VAL A 560 0.03 15.95 -10.58
C VAL A 560 1.28 16.77 -10.85
N SER A 561 1.16 18.11 -10.84
CA SER A 561 2.34 18.97 -11.00
C SER A 561 3.33 18.77 -9.87
N TRP A 562 2.87 18.65 -8.62
CA TRP A 562 3.76 18.40 -7.48
C TRP A 562 4.46 17.05 -7.57
N GLU A 563 3.81 15.99 -8.06
CA GLU A 563 4.48 14.71 -8.32
C GLU A 563 5.65 14.87 -9.29
N VAL A 564 5.43 15.52 -10.42
CA VAL A 564 6.48 15.77 -11.41
C VAL A 564 7.59 16.65 -10.81
N LEU A 565 7.22 17.70 -10.08
CA LEU A 565 8.18 18.63 -9.47
C LEU A 565 9.09 17.95 -8.44
N HIS A 566 8.57 17.05 -7.61
CA HIS A 566 9.39 16.27 -6.66
C HIS A 566 10.30 15.24 -7.36
N LEU A 567 10.01 14.84 -8.61
CA LEU A 567 10.90 13.98 -9.39
C LEU A 567 12.07 14.75 -10.02
N ILE A 568 11.88 16.05 -10.28
CA ILE A 568 12.86 16.87 -11.00
C ILE A 568 13.56 17.92 -10.12
N GLY A 569 13.10 18.17 -8.89
CA GLY A 569 13.64 19.17 -7.98
C GLY A 569 13.49 18.79 -6.51
N ASP A 570 14.28 19.48 -5.67
CA ASP A 570 14.39 19.24 -4.24
C ASP A 570 14.33 20.54 -3.45
N GLY A 571 13.93 20.43 -2.18
CA GLY A 571 13.93 21.52 -1.21
C GLY A 571 15.12 21.46 -0.26
N LEU A 572 15.20 22.39 0.70
CA LEU A 572 16.19 22.31 1.78
C LEU A 572 15.97 21.08 2.66
N VAL A 573 14.71 20.70 2.81
CA VAL A 573 14.20 19.57 3.58
C VAL A 573 13.13 18.86 2.74
N ALA A 574 12.89 17.60 3.03
CA ALA A 574 11.87 16.79 2.40
C ALA A 574 11.14 15.94 3.45
N PHE A 575 10.00 15.37 3.08
CA PHE A 575 9.46 14.24 3.83
C PHE A 575 10.09 12.94 3.33
N GLU A 576 10.47 12.06 4.26
CA GLU A 576 10.88 10.70 3.92
C GLU A 576 9.75 10.00 3.16
N PRO A 577 10.02 9.40 1.98
CA PRO A 577 8.99 8.80 1.13
C PRO A 577 8.12 7.73 1.81
N THR A 578 8.64 7.04 2.84
CA THR A 578 7.98 5.90 3.50
C THR A 578 7.62 6.13 4.97
N GLY A 579 8.22 7.10 5.66
CA GLY A 579 8.00 7.35 7.09
C GLY A 579 7.29 8.67 7.42
N GLY A 580 7.11 9.57 6.44
CA GLY A 580 6.45 10.86 6.64
C GLY A 580 7.22 11.81 7.57
N ASP A 581 8.48 11.50 7.87
CA ASP A 581 9.36 12.31 8.70
C ASP A 581 10.01 13.44 7.92
N LEU A 582 10.15 14.59 8.56
CA LEU A 582 10.95 15.64 7.98
C LEU A 582 12.43 15.25 8.07
N VAL A 583 13.11 15.25 6.92
CA VAL A 583 14.52 14.90 6.78
C VAL A 583 15.28 15.99 6.02
N PRO A 584 16.59 16.19 6.29
CA PRO A 584 17.40 17.10 5.50
C PRO A 584 17.58 16.59 4.07
N ASP A 585 17.51 17.48 3.08
CA ASP A 585 17.78 17.17 1.68
C ASP A 585 18.95 18.02 1.15
N LEU A 586 18.68 19.14 0.45
CA LEU A 586 19.75 20.04 -0.01
C LEU A 586 20.50 20.71 1.15
N ALA A 587 19.89 20.81 2.33
CA ALA A 587 20.56 21.23 3.56
C ALA A 587 21.33 20.09 4.22
N THR A 588 22.40 20.42 4.97
CA THR A 588 23.18 19.41 5.71
C THR A 588 22.44 18.86 6.92
N ALA A 589 21.51 19.61 7.50
CA ALA A 589 20.72 19.24 8.67
C ALA A 589 19.46 20.10 8.75
N ILE A 590 18.45 19.63 9.49
CA ILE A 590 17.30 20.45 9.92
C ILE A 590 17.77 21.35 11.08
N PRO A 591 17.59 22.67 11.02
CA PRO A 591 18.08 23.57 12.04
C PRO A 591 17.18 23.54 13.28
N THR A 592 17.81 23.70 14.45
CA THR A 592 17.07 24.07 15.66
C THR A 592 16.66 25.55 15.53
N PRO A 593 15.36 25.88 15.66
CA PRO A 593 14.91 27.26 15.63
C PRO A 593 15.56 28.09 16.75
N THR A 594 15.76 29.37 16.47
CA THR A 594 16.29 30.37 17.42
C THR A 594 15.37 31.58 17.49
N ASP A 595 15.65 32.48 18.44
CA ASP A 595 14.85 33.70 18.66
C ASP A 595 13.36 33.43 18.94
N GLY A 596 13.10 32.36 19.72
CA GLY A 596 11.73 31.95 20.05
C GLY A 596 10.95 31.46 18.83
N ASP A 597 11.56 30.60 18.02
CA ASP A 597 10.97 30.02 16.80
C ASP A 597 10.71 31.03 15.67
N LEU A 598 11.50 32.11 15.65
CA LEU A 598 11.42 33.15 14.62
C LEU A 598 12.54 33.07 13.58
N THR A 599 13.64 32.39 13.89
CA THR A 599 14.82 32.34 13.01
C THR A 599 15.29 30.92 12.76
N TYR A 600 15.42 30.56 11.48
CA TYR A 600 15.87 29.25 11.00
C TYR A 600 17.05 29.42 10.05
N THR A 601 18.23 28.90 10.42
CA THR A 601 19.45 29.02 9.60
C THR A 601 19.88 27.66 9.07
N PHE A 602 19.81 27.49 7.76
CA PHE A 602 20.24 26.29 7.06
C PHE A 602 21.66 26.46 6.52
N GLN A 603 22.39 25.35 6.50
CA GLN A 603 23.64 25.20 5.77
C GLN A 603 23.39 24.36 4.52
N LEU A 604 23.60 24.95 3.34
CA LEU A 604 23.46 24.29 2.06
C LEU A 604 24.64 23.34 1.82
N ARG A 605 24.36 22.14 1.27
CA ARG A 605 25.39 21.22 0.79
C ARG A 605 26.14 21.83 -0.40
N ARG A 606 27.41 21.45 -0.58
CA ARG A 606 28.26 22.00 -1.64
C ARG A 606 28.22 21.15 -2.90
N GLY A 607 28.32 21.81 -4.06
CA GLY A 607 28.47 21.14 -5.35
C GLY A 607 27.15 20.68 -5.99
N ILE A 608 26.01 21.06 -5.42
CA ILE A 608 24.68 20.81 -5.98
C ILE A 608 24.57 21.52 -7.34
N ARG A 609 24.00 20.82 -8.32
CA ARG A 609 23.80 21.34 -9.67
C ARG A 609 22.38 21.13 -10.13
N TYR A 610 21.87 22.10 -10.86
CA TYR A 610 20.65 21.97 -11.64
C TYR A 610 20.87 21.05 -12.84
N SER A 611 19.78 20.56 -13.42
CA SER A 611 19.80 19.71 -14.62
C SER A 611 20.41 20.36 -15.87
N ASN A 612 20.54 21.69 -15.88
CA ASN A 612 21.25 22.44 -16.92
C ASN A 612 22.76 22.64 -16.63
N GLY A 613 23.25 22.14 -15.49
CA GLY A 613 24.65 22.17 -15.06
C GLY A 613 25.05 23.39 -14.22
N GLU A 614 24.18 24.40 -14.06
CA GLU A 614 24.41 25.53 -13.17
C GLU A 614 24.54 25.05 -11.71
N VAL A 615 25.37 25.74 -10.91
CA VAL A 615 25.57 25.41 -9.49
C VAL A 615 24.50 26.12 -8.68
N VAL A 616 23.87 25.41 -7.74
CA VAL A 616 22.89 25.99 -6.81
C VAL A 616 23.62 26.88 -5.81
N ALA A 617 23.13 28.10 -5.65
CA ALA A 617 23.59 29.07 -4.65
C ALA A 617 22.50 29.36 -3.61
N PRO A 618 22.87 29.72 -2.36
CA PRO A 618 21.92 30.24 -1.37
C PRO A 618 20.98 31.33 -1.91
N ALA A 619 21.48 32.27 -2.70
CA ALA A 619 20.67 33.33 -3.32
C ALA A 619 19.53 32.82 -4.22
N ASP A 620 19.62 31.61 -4.77
CA ASP A 620 18.58 31.01 -5.63
C ASP A 620 17.30 30.69 -4.85
N PHE A 621 17.39 30.50 -3.53
CA PHE A 621 16.23 30.32 -2.65
C PHE A 621 15.50 31.65 -2.44
N LEU A 622 16.19 32.72 -2.07
CA LEU A 622 15.58 34.06 -1.97
C LEU A 622 14.86 34.42 -3.29
N ARG A 623 15.55 34.19 -4.41
CA ARG A 623 15.02 34.39 -5.75
C ARG A 623 13.73 33.61 -6.00
N ALA A 624 13.67 32.33 -5.63
CA ALA A 624 12.49 31.49 -5.86
C ALA A 624 11.24 32.07 -5.18
N PHE A 625 11.36 32.53 -3.93
CA PHE A 625 10.26 33.12 -3.18
C PHE A 625 9.80 34.47 -3.76
N GLU A 626 10.73 35.35 -4.12
CA GLU A 626 10.42 36.63 -4.74
C GLU A 626 9.77 36.47 -6.12
N ARG A 627 10.28 35.52 -6.93
CA ARG A 627 9.73 35.17 -8.24
C ARG A 627 8.34 34.54 -8.13
N GLY A 628 8.09 33.73 -7.12
CA GLY A 628 6.83 33.02 -6.93
C GLY A 628 5.66 33.93 -6.54
N TRP A 629 5.92 35.01 -5.80
CA TRP A 629 4.89 35.93 -5.33
C TRP A 629 4.01 36.55 -6.43
N PRO A 630 4.54 37.11 -7.53
CA PRO A 630 3.73 37.59 -8.64
C PRO A 630 3.11 36.46 -9.49
N LEU A 631 3.68 35.26 -9.49
CA LEU A 631 3.17 34.13 -10.27
C LEU A 631 1.96 33.48 -9.62
N ASN A 632 1.96 33.31 -8.30
CA ASN A 632 0.82 32.81 -7.54
C ASN A 632 0.69 33.51 -6.16
N PRO A 633 0.12 34.73 -6.12
CA PRO A 633 0.07 35.53 -4.90
C PRO A 633 -0.71 34.88 -3.75
N VAL A 634 -1.74 34.09 -4.06
CA VAL A 634 -2.59 33.44 -3.05
C VAL A 634 -1.81 32.33 -2.33
N ALA A 635 -1.21 31.41 -3.09
CA ALA A 635 -0.44 30.30 -2.50
C ALA A 635 0.74 30.80 -1.66
N HIS A 636 1.48 31.80 -2.16
CA HIS A 636 2.63 32.33 -1.42
C HIS A 636 2.22 33.12 -0.17
N HIS A 637 1.11 33.85 -0.24
CA HIS A 637 0.55 34.48 0.95
C HIS A 637 0.15 33.46 2.01
N ASP A 638 -0.55 32.39 1.61
CA ASP A 638 -1.07 31.39 2.54
C ASP A 638 0.03 30.53 3.17
N LEU A 639 1.07 30.19 2.40
CA LEU A 639 2.20 29.39 2.89
C LEU A 639 3.29 30.21 3.59
N TYR A 640 3.63 31.39 3.07
CA TYR A 640 4.83 32.14 3.48
C TYR A 640 4.55 33.58 3.93
N GLY A 641 3.28 33.93 4.18
CA GLY A 641 2.86 35.25 4.65
C GLY A 641 3.45 35.70 6.01
N ARG A 642 4.08 34.78 6.75
CA ARG A 642 4.77 35.05 8.02
C ARG A 642 6.24 35.46 7.87
N LEU A 643 6.82 35.39 6.67
CA LEU A 643 8.18 35.93 6.46
C LEU A 643 8.19 37.45 6.68
N VAL A 644 9.28 37.96 7.24
CA VAL A 644 9.55 39.41 7.24
C VAL A 644 9.53 39.90 5.78
N GLY A 645 8.81 40.99 5.50
CA GLY A 645 8.62 41.53 4.14
C GLY A 645 7.40 40.98 3.38
N ALA A 646 6.91 39.77 3.67
CA ALA A 646 5.83 39.12 2.89
C ALA A 646 4.52 39.92 2.82
N LYS A 647 4.16 40.65 3.89
CA LYS A 647 2.98 41.53 3.89
C LYS A 647 3.08 42.67 2.86
N ALA A 648 4.29 43.15 2.56
CA ALA A 648 4.50 44.15 1.52
C ALA A 648 4.37 43.51 0.12
N CYS A 649 4.98 42.34 -0.08
CA CYS A 649 4.81 41.54 -1.30
C CYS A 649 3.33 41.24 -1.59
N GLY A 650 2.53 40.90 -0.58
CA GLY A 650 1.08 40.66 -0.75
C GLY A 650 0.30 41.88 -1.25
N LYS A 651 0.80 43.11 -1.03
CA LYS A 651 0.16 44.34 -1.50
C LYS A 651 0.58 44.73 -2.90
N ASP A 652 1.85 44.51 -3.25
CA ASP A 652 2.42 44.81 -4.55
C ASP A 652 3.34 43.66 -5.02
N PRO A 653 2.78 42.53 -5.48
CA PRO A 653 3.56 41.35 -5.85
C PRO A 653 4.69 41.59 -6.85
N PRO A 654 4.53 42.43 -7.90
CA PRO A 654 5.61 42.68 -8.86
C PRO A 654 6.84 43.39 -8.29
N THR A 655 6.76 44.00 -7.10
CA THR A 655 7.87 44.69 -6.43
C THR A 655 8.31 43.97 -5.15
N CYS A 656 8.00 42.68 -5.04
CA CYS A 656 8.32 41.89 -3.86
C CYS A 656 9.82 41.91 -3.55
N ASP A 657 10.15 42.20 -2.29
CA ASP A 657 11.48 42.20 -1.71
C ASP A 657 11.39 41.44 -0.38
N LEU A 658 12.08 40.30 -0.32
CA LEU A 658 12.15 39.43 0.86
C LEU A 658 13.57 39.39 1.43
N SER A 659 14.47 40.29 1.04
CA SER A 659 15.87 40.28 1.48
C SER A 659 16.08 40.40 2.99
N GLU A 660 15.12 40.99 3.73
CA GLU A 660 15.11 40.98 5.20
C GLU A 660 14.51 39.69 5.80
N GLY A 661 13.62 39.01 5.07
CA GLY A 661 12.98 37.77 5.50
C GLY A 661 13.76 36.51 5.15
N ILE A 662 14.60 36.57 4.11
CA ILE A 662 15.45 35.47 3.65
C ILE A 662 16.84 36.05 3.37
N VAL A 663 17.73 35.91 4.35
CA VAL A 663 19.12 36.39 4.27
C VAL A 663 20.01 35.25 3.78
N THR A 664 20.73 35.47 2.69
CA THR A 664 21.59 34.46 2.06
C THR A 664 23.05 34.92 2.03
N ASP A 665 23.97 33.97 2.15
CA ASP A 665 25.40 34.19 1.95
C ASP A 665 26.01 33.04 1.15
N ASP A 666 26.27 33.29 -0.13
CA ASP A 666 26.83 32.33 -1.07
C ASP A 666 28.25 31.87 -0.70
N ALA A 667 29.02 32.69 0.03
CA ALA A 667 30.38 32.34 0.43
C ALA A 667 30.40 31.34 1.59
N SER A 668 29.52 31.51 2.58
CA SER A 668 29.35 30.56 3.67
C SER A 668 28.41 29.39 3.34
N GLY A 669 27.54 29.55 2.33
CA GLY A 669 26.54 28.57 1.96
C GLY A 669 25.32 28.60 2.90
N THR A 670 24.99 29.75 3.49
CA THR A 670 23.95 29.85 4.52
C THR A 670 22.70 30.54 4.00
N ILE A 671 21.54 30.07 4.49
CA ILE A 671 20.21 30.60 4.18
C ILE A 671 19.49 30.76 5.51
N THR A 672 19.12 32.00 5.86
CA THR A 672 18.43 32.30 7.12
C THR A 672 17.06 32.86 6.84
N PHE A 673 16.03 32.21 7.38
CA PHE A 673 14.64 32.68 7.34
C PHE A 673 14.29 33.41 8.63
N HIS A 674 13.66 34.58 8.50
CA HIS A 674 13.14 35.38 9.60
C HIS A 674 11.63 35.51 9.50
N LEU A 675 10.94 35.13 10.57
CA LEU A 675 9.49 35.20 10.69
C LEU A 675 9.05 36.37 11.56
N VAL A 676 7.86 36.92 11.29
CA VAL A 676 7.22 37.96 12.11
C VAL A 676 6.47 37.38 13.32
N ALA A 677 6.23 36.07 13.32
CA ALA A 677 5.60 35.30 14.39
C ALA A 677 5.96 33.82 14.25
N PRO A 678 6.02 33.04 15.35
CA PRO A 678 6.34 31.62 15.29
C PRO A 678 5.37 30.87 14.37
N ASP A 679 5.87 29.97 13.53
CA ASP A 679 5.07 29.14 12.63
C ASP A 679 5.48 27.67 12.78
N PRO A 680 4.72 26.87 13.56
CA PRO A 680 5.07 25.48 13.85
C PRO A 680 5.21 24.60 12.60
N GLU A 681 4.57 24.97 11.49
CA GLU A 681 4.57 24.21 10.24
C GLU A 681 5.63 24.72 9.25
N PHE A 682 6.43 25.73 9.62
CA PHE A 682 7.34 26.41 8.70
C PHE A 682 8.28 25.44 7.97
N LEU A 683 8.90 24.53 8.72
CA LEU A 683 9.82 23.54 8.15
C LEU A 683 9.10 22.57 7.19
N ALA A 684 7.87 22.16 7.50
CA ALA A 684 7.06 21.32 6.61
C ALA A 684 6.67 22.06 5.32
N LYS A 685 6.38 23.36 5.40
CA LYS A 685 6.08 24.22 4.24
C LYS A 685 7.28 24.40 3.30
N LEU A 686 8.51 24.18 3.77
CA LEU A 686 9.72 24.20 2.93
C LEU A 686 9.90 22.92 2.10
N THR A 687 9.09 21.88 2.32
CA THR A 687 9.07 20.68 1.46
C THR A 687 8.25 20.89 0.18
N ILE A 688 7.36 21.88 0.17
CA ILE A 688 6.46 22.15 -0.95
C ILE A 688 7.25 22.79 -2.11
N PRO A 689 6.95 22.46 -3.39
CA PRO A 689 7.74 22.93 -4.53
C PRO A 689 7.95 24.45 -4.64
N PHE A 690 7.06 25.26 -4.07
CA PHE A 690 7.26 26.72 -4.02
C PHE A 690 8.56 27.17 -3.32
N ALA A 691 9.12 26.33 -2.46
CA ALA A 691 10.40 26.58 -1.78
C ALA A 691 11.62 26.02 -2.53
N PHE A 692 11.44 25.38 -3.70
CA PHE A 692 12.56 24.83 -4.47
C PHE A 692 13.37 25.96 -5.12
N PRO A 693 14.71 25.86 -5.16
CA PRO A 693 15.54 26.94 -5.66
C PRO A 693 15.41 27.04 -7.18
N VAL A 694 15.50 28.27 -7.72
CA VAL A 694 15.33 28.53 -9.17
C VAL A 694 16.61 29.18 -9.73
N PRO A 695 17.22 28.64 -10.79
CA PRO A 695 18.47 29.19 -11.31
C PRO A 695 18.28 30.60 -11.89
N PRO A 696 19.34 31.43 -11.87
CA PRO A 696 19.28 32.82 -12.35
C PRO A 696 19.06 32.92 -13.87
N SER A 697 19.33 31.85 -14.63
CA SER A 697 19.06 31.79 -16.07
C SER A 697 17.58 31.71 -16.42
N VAL A 698 16.72 31.32 -15.48
CA VAL A 698 15.28 31.19 -15.69
C VAL A 698 14.62 32.56 -15.60
N PRO A 699 13.79 32.97 -16.59
CA PRO A 699 13.07 34.24 -16.55
C PRO A 699 12.07 34.37 -15.39
N ASP A 700 11.71 35.61 -15.05
CA ASP A 700 10.70 35.94 -14.01
C ASP A 700 9.24 35.71 -14.47
N GLU A 701 9.03 35.05 -15.59
CA GLU A 701 7.72 34.69 -16.12
C GLU A 701 7.46 33.18 -15.99
N LYS A 702 6.18 32.81 -16.04
CA LYS A 702 5.71 31.44 -15.84
C LYS A 702 6.29 30.46 -16.88
N GLN A 703 6.92 29.39 -16.40
CA GLN A 703 7.51 28.30 -17.20
C GLN A 703 6.61 27.06 -17.23
N ALA A 704 5.35 27.22 -17.65
CA ALA A 704 4.31 26.19 -17.49
C ALA A 704 4.64 24.85 -18.19
N VAL A 705 5.27 24.91 -19.36
CA VAL A 705 5.45 23.75 -20.24
C VAL A 705 6.92 23.34 -20.36
N ALA A 706 7.82 24.32 -20.49
CA ALA A 706 9.26 24.08 -20.51
C ALA A 706 9.79 23.58 -19.15
N GLY A 707 9.08 23.90 -18.08
CA GLY A 707 9.49 23.66 -16.71
C GLY A 707 10.71 24.48 -16.30
N VAL A 708 11.18 24.24 -15.08
CA VAL A 708 12.38 24.85 -14.52
C VAL A 708 13.46 23.77 -14.36
N PRO A 709 14.73 24.02 -14.72
CA PRO A 709 15.83 23.12 -14.39
C PRO A 709 15.89 22.91 -12.87
N GLY A 710 15.67 21.69 -12.42
CA GLY A 710 15.68 21.35 -10.99
C GLY A 710 16.90 20.52 -10.59
N THR A 711 16.97 20.19 -9.32
CA THR A 711 18.10 19.48 -8.67
C THR A 711 17.89 17.98 -8.55
N GLY A 712 16.71 17.46 -8.89
CA GLY A 712 16.29 16.09 -8.62
C GLY A 712 16.89 15.04 -9.56
N PRO A 713 16.56 13.75 -9.33
CA PRO A 713 17.14 12.61 -10.07
C PRO A 713 16.72 12.54 -11.54
N TYR A 714 15.64 13.22 -11.92
CA TYR A 714 15.17 13.31 -13.29
C TYR A 714 15.13 14.75 -13.81
N MET A 715 15.03 14.88 -15.12
CA MET A 715 14.82 16.14 -15.82
C MET A 715 13.87 15.93 -17.01
N LEU A 716 13.19 17.00 -17.43
CA LEU A 716 12.41 16.99 -18.65
C LEU A 716 13.33 16.74 -19.86
N LYS A 717 13.00 15.74 -20.68
CA LYS A 717 13.70 15.49 -21.95
C LYS A 717 13.46 16.60 -22.96
N ALA A 718 12.26 17.16 -22.94
CA ALA A 718 11.77 18.25 -23.78
C ALA A 718 10.60 18.94 -23.06
N PRO A 719 10.17 20.14 -23.49
CA PRO A 719 8.95 20.75 -22.99
C PRO A 719 7.74 19.80 -23.10
N MET A 720 6.86 19.84 -22.11
CA MET A 720 5.62 19.05 -22.08
C MET A 720 4.73 19.36 -23.29
N THR A 721 3.86 18.43 -23.67
CA THR A 721 2.81 18.67 -24.66
C THR A 721 1.46 18.21 -24.10
N ASP A 722 0.37 18.53 -24.80
CA ASP A 722 -0.95 18.01 -24.47
C ASP A 722 -1.05 16.49 -24.62
N GLU A 723 -0.10 15.86 -25.33
CA GLU A 723 -0.04 14.40 -25.53
C GLU A 723 0.72 13.66 -24.42
N GLY A 724 1.62 14.34 -23.69
CA GLY A 724 2.41 13.72 -22.64
C GLY A 724 3.66 14.49 -22.22
N LEU A 725 4.38 13.92 -21.24
CA LEU A 725 5.73 14.33 -20.88
C LEU A 725 6.69 13.13 -20.82
N THR A 726 7.99 13.42 -20.89
CA THR A 726 9.04 12.41 -20.72
C THR A 726 10.13 12.93 -19.80
N LEU A 727 10.38 12.19 -18.72
CA LEU A 727 11.49 12.45 -17.81
C LEU A 727 12.63 11.48 -18.10
N VAL A 728 13.87 11.98 -18.06
CA VAL A 728 15.09 11.20 -18.20
C VAL A 728 16.02 11.50 -17.04
N ARG A 729 17.01 10.64 -16.79
CA ARG A 729 18.03 10.89 -15.75
C ARG A 729 18.64 12.27 -15.87
N ASN A 730 18.73 12.96 -14.73
CA ASN A 730 19.54 14.16 -14.60
C ASN A 730 21.02 13.76 -14.48
N PRO A 731 21.87 14.04 -15.48
CA PRO A 731 23.29 13.65 -15.44
C PRO A 731 24.11 14.42 -14.39
N HIS A 732 23.53 15.46 -13.78
CA HIS A 732 24.15 16.28 -12.74
C HIS A 732 23.68 15.94 -11.33
N PHE A 733 22.73 15.01 -11.19
CA PHE A 733 22.22 14.58 -9.88
C PHE A 733 23.28 13.79 -9.10
N SER A 734 23.21 13.89 -7.78
CA SER A 734 23.93 13.04 -6.84
C SER A 734 23.04 12.81 -5.64
N VAL A 735 23.06 11.62 -5.04
CA VAL A 735 22.31 11.35 -3.81
C VAL A 735 22.93 12.16 -2.68
N TRP A 736 22.21 13.20 -2.23
CA TRP A 736 22.64 14.06 -1.12
C TRP A 736 22.17 13.55 0.24
N SER A 737 21.02 12.88 0.25
CA SER A 737 20.34 12.32 1.41
C SER A 737 19.51 11.12 0.94
N THR A 738 19.92 9.90 1.31
CA THR A 738 19.19 8.67 0.96
C THR A 738 17.77 8.69 1.55
N ALA A 739 17.62 9.29 2.73
CA ALA A 739 16.34 9.48 3.43
C ALA A 739 15.36 10.37 2.66
N ALA A 740 15.85 11.44 2.03
CA ALA A 740 15.02 12.41 1.32
C ALA A 740 14.78 12.01 -0.15
N ARG A 741 15.86 11.70 -0.86
CA ARG A 741 15.84 11.52 -2.31
C ARG A 741 16.76 10.39 -2.75
N PRO A 742 16.21 9.21 -3.09
CA PRO A 742 17.00 8.13 -3.66
C PRO A 742 17.50 8.49 -5.06
N ASP A 743 18.45 7.70 -5.56
CA ASP A 743 19.10 7.91 -6.86
C ASP A 743 18.15 7.91 -8.07
N GLY A 744 16.90 7.47 -7.89
CA GLY A 744 15.95 7.08 -8.91
C GLY A 744 16.31 5.71 -9.51
N TYR A 745 15.35 5.02 -10.11
CA TYR A 745 15.51 3.60 -10.50
C TYR A 745 15.53 3.38 -12.02
N VAL A 746 14.51 3.85 -12.75
CA VAL A 746 14.39 3.66 -14.20
C VAL A 746 15.21 4.67 -14.99
N ASP A 747 15.56 4.38 -16.25
CA ASP A 747 16.28 5.33 -17.11
C ASP A 747 15.40 6.49 -17.58
N ARG A 748 14.09 6.21 -17.69
CA ARG A 748 13.10 7.11 -18.27
C ARG A 748 11.72 6.87 -17.66
N ILE A 749 10.96 7.95 -17.50
CA ILE A 749 9.55 7.91 -17.17
C ILE A 749 8.79 8.50 -18.36
N GLU A 750 7.90 7.71 -18.96
CA GLU A 750 7.00 8.13 -20.03
C GLU A 750 5.62 8.35 -19.45
N TRP A 751 5.05 9.54 -19.69
CA TRP A 751 3.78 9.91 -19.12
C TRP A 751 2.81 10.43 -20.18
N PRO A 752 2.16 9.53 -20.95
CA PRO A 752 1.09 9.91 -21.88
C PRO A 752 -0.14 10.48 -21.15
N PHE A 753 -0.75 11.48 -21.77
CA PHE A 753 -2.00 12.10 -21.33
C PHE A 753 -3.17 11.74 -22.25
N GLY A 754 -4.40 12.09 -21.85
CA GLY A 754 -5.62 11.84 -22.63
C GLY A 754 -6.12 10.40 -22.55
N VAL A 755 -5.71 9.64 -21.53
CA VAL A 755 -6.16 8.26 -21.33
C VAL A 755 -7.33 8.26 -20.35
N GLU A 756 -8.52 7.84 -20.79
CA GLU A 756 -9.71 7.78 -19.94
C GLU A 756 -9.52 6.81 -18.74
N PRO A 757 -10.13 7.09 -17.57
CA PRO A 757 -9.99 6.31 -16.34
C PRO A 757 -10.05 4.77 -16.52
N GLU A 758 -11.08 4.26 -17.20
CA GLU A 758 -11.25 2.83 -17.42
C GLU A 758 -10.14 2.26 -18.31
N ALA A 759 -9.72 3.02 -19.33
CA ALA A 759 -8.65 2.60 -20.23
C ALA A 759 -7.29 2.57 -19.53
N GLN A 760 -7.07 3.42 -18.52
CA GLN A 760 -5.86 3.37 -17.70
C GLN A 760 -5.76 2.06 -16.91
N VAL A 761 -6.88 1.64 -16.28
CA VAL A 761 -6.94 0.39 -15.52
C VAL A 761 -6.68 -0.82 -16.44
N GLU A 762 -7.33 -0.87 -17.60
CA GLU A 762 -7.11 -1.94 -18.59
C GLU A 762 -5.68 -1.93 -19.14
N ALA A 763 -5.07 -0.75 -19.34
CA ALA A 763 -3.68 -0.64 -19.78
C ALA A 763 -2.69 -1.21 -18.75
N VAL A 764 -2.92 -0.98 -17.45
CA VAL A 764 -2.11 -1.58 -16.38
C VAL A 764 -2.33 -3.09 -16.31
N ALA A 765 -3.60 -3.54 -16.34
CA ALA A 765 -3.93 -4.97 -16.32
C ALA A 765 -3.32 -5.74 -17.50
N ALA A 766 -3.22 -5.11 -18.68
CA ALA A 766 -2.61 -5.67 -19.88
C ALA A 766 -1.07 -5.55 -19.92
N GLY A 767 -0.43 -4.90 -18.92
CA GLY A 767 1.01 -4.65 -18.90
C GLY A 767 1.49 -3.65 -19.96
N ILE A 768 0.59 -2.82 -20.49
CA ILE A 768 0.89 -1.74 -21.44
C ILE A 768 1.40 -0.50 -20.69
N ALA A 769 0.81 -0.22 -19.53
CA ALA A 769 1.25 0.80 -18.59
C ALA A 769 1.70 0.13 -17.28
N ASP A 770 2.58 0.79 -16.54
CA ASP A 770 3.11 0.29 -15.27
C ASP A 770 2.36 0.90 -14.08
N LEU A 771 1.87 2.14 -14.23
CA LEU A 771 1.20 2.88 -13.17
C LEU A 771 0.03 3.70 -13.72
N ALA A 772 -1.13 3.56 -13.09
CA ALA A 772 -2.24 4.48 -13.21
C ALA A 772 -2.51 5.09 -11.82
N ARG A 773 -2.25 6.39 -11.67
CA ARG A 773 -2.45 7.09 -10.39
C ARG A 773 -3.87 7.63 -10.33
N ASN A 774 -4.63 7.18 -9.33
CA ASN A 774 -6.02 7.59 -9.11
C ASN A 774 -6.83 7.61 -10.41
N PRO A 775 -6.88 6.52 -11.21
CA PRO A 775 -7.37 6.58 -12.59
C PRO A 775 -8.76 7.22 -12.68
N ALA A 776 -9.60 7.12 -11.64
CA ALA A 776 -10.49 8.16 -11.07
C ALA A 776 -11.41 7.49 -10.03
N ASP A 777 -11.16 7.58 -8.71
CA ASP A 777 -11.97 6.97 -7.60
C ASP A 777 -12.70 5.66 -8.01
N ALA A 778 -11.93 4.80 -8.69
CA ALA A 778 -12.24 3.53 -9.35
C ALA A 778 -13.72 3.24 -9.72
N SER A 779 -14.35 4.01 -10.62
CA SER A 779 -15.47 3.62 -11.52
C SER A 779 -16.65 2.79 -10.94
N GLY A 780 -16.84 2.76 -9.61
CA GLY A 780 -17.71 1.80 -8.91
C GLY A 780 -17.24 0.34 -8.97
N ARG A 781 -15.97 0.07 -9.32
CA ARG A 781 -15.39 -1.27 -9.54
C ARG A 781 -14.18 -1.60 -8.67
N LEU A 782 -13.82 -0.75 -7.70
CA LEU A 782 -12.67 -0.98 -6.81
C LEU A 782 -12.70 -2.39 -6.19
N GLU A 783 -13.87 -2.83 -5.71
CA GLU A 783 -14.08 -4.17 -5.16
C GLU A 783 -13.77 -5.30 -6.17
N ASP A 784 -14.18 -5.15 -7.44
CA ASP A 784 -13.90 -6.12 -8.51
C ASP A 784 -12.40 -6.18 -8.82
N LEU A 785 -11.71 -5.03 -8.78
CA LEU A 785 -10.26 -4.96 -8.99
C LEU A 785 -9.49 -5.62 -7.84
N PHE A 786 -9.88 -5.40 -6.58
CA PHE A 786 -9.30 -6.11 -5.43
C PHE A 786 -9.46 -7.62 -5.54
N VAL A 787 -10.56 -8.12 -6.12
CA VAL A 787 -10.77 -9.56 -6.30
C VAL A 787 -9.95 -10.13 -7.46
N ARG A 788 -9.87 -9.43 -8.60
CA ARG A 788 -9.22 -9.92 -9.81
C ARG A 788 -7.70 -9.75 -9.79
N SER A 789 -7.24 -8.60 -9.31
CA SER A 789 -5.83 -8.18 -9.37
C SER A 789 -5.32 -7.64 -8.02
N PRO A 790 -5.48 -8.37 -6.90
CA PRO A 790 -5.13 -7.86 -5.56
C PRO A 790 -3.67 -7.41 -5.45
N ALA A 791 -2.74 -8.11 -6.12
CA ALA A 791 -1.31 -7.76 -6.10
C ALA A 791 -0.94 -6.51 -6.93
N GLN A 792 -1.88 -5.91 -7.67
CA GLN A 792 -1.65 -4.70 -8.48
C GLN A 792 -2.45 -3.50 -7.97
N VAL A 793 -3.40 -3.72 -7.05
CA VAL A 793 -4.26 -2.68 -6.50
C VAL A 793 -3.75 -2.34 -5.12
N HIS A 794 -3.25 -1.11 -4.97
CA HIS A 794 -2.72 -0.63 -3.70
C HIS A 794 -3.56 0.56 -3.23
N THR A 795 -4.06 0.48 -2.01
CA THR A 795 -4.67 1.61 -1.28
C THR A 795 -3.73 2.06 -0.18
N SER A 796 -3.70 3.36 0.08
CA SER A 796 -2.92 3.93 1.17
C SER A 796 -3.75 5.00 1.89
N PRO A 797 -3.65 5.10 3.21
CA PRO A 797 -4.26 6.21 3.94
C PRO A 797 -3.77 7.55 3.38
N ALA A 798 -4.72 8.43 3.05
CA ALA A 798 -4.42 9.78 2.59
C ALA A 798 -4.91 10.79 3.63
N ALA A 799 -4.09 11.78 3.94
CA ALA A 799 -4.47 12.93 4.78
C ALA A 799 -5.37 13.92 4.00
N TRP A 800 -6.50 13.41 3.52
CA TRP A 800 -7.46 14.12 2.68
C TRP A 800 -8.86 14.01 3.26
N THR A 801 -9.69 15.04 3.10
CA THR A 801 -11.08 15.02 3.55
C THR A 801 -11.98 15.58 2.46
N PHE A 802 -12.98 14.81 2.06
CA PHE A 802 -14.05 15.26 1.18
C PHE A 802 -15.14 15.95 2.00
N PHE A 803 -15.52 17.17 1.61
CA PHE A 803 -16.57 17.94 2.28
C PHE A 803 -17.33 18.83 1.30
N ALA A 804 -18.57 19.17 1.66
CA ALA A 804 -19.35 20.16 0.94
C ALA A 804 -19.10 21.57 1.52
N VAL A 805 -18.79 22.54 0.65
CA VAL A 805 -18.66 23.95 1.03
C VAL A 805 -20.04 24.61 0.98
N LEU A 806 -20.52 25.07 2.13
CA LEU A 806 -21.77 25.83 2.24
C LEU A 806 -21.45 27.34 2.29
N ASP A 807 -21.84 28.11 1.27
CA ASP A 807 -21.57 29.55 1.22
C ASP A 807 -22.38 30.30 2.28
N THR A 808 -21.74 30.63 3.40
CA THR A 808 -22.35 31.28 4.57
C THR A 808 -22.84 32.70 4.32
N ARG A 809 -22.67 33.24 3.11
CA ARG A 809 -23.12 34.58 2.71
C ARG A 809 -24.44 34.54 1.94
N VAL A 810 -24.91 33.35 1.54
CA VAL A 810 -26.06 33.17 0.65
C VAL A 810 -27.16 32.38 1.37
N PRO A 811 -28.39 32.90 1.47
CA PRO A 811 -29.50 32.14 2.03
C PRO A 811 -29.80 30.85 1.24
N PRO A 812 -30.15 29.73 1.91
CA PRO A 812 -30.39 29.61 3.35
C PRO A 812 -29.14 29.22 4.18
N PHE A 813 -27.94 29.17 3.57
CA PHE A 813 -26.72 28.73 4.25
C PHE A 813 -26.10 29.81 5.14
N ASP A 814 -26.61 31.04 5.12
CA ASP A 814 -26.29 32.08 6.10
C ASP A 814 -26.79 31.71 7.51
N ASP A 815 -27.82 30.89 7.61
CA ASP A 815 -28.35 30.35 8.87
C ASP A 815 -27.55 29.13 9.37
N VAL A 816 -27.03 29.21 10.59
CA VAL A 816 -26.28 28.11 11.23
C VAL A 816 -27.13 26.87 11.49
N ASP A 817 -28.43 27.03 11.75
CA ASP A 817 -29.33 25.92 12.04
C ASP A 817 -29.60 25.09 10.78
N VAL A 818 -29.61 25.73 9.60
CA VAL A 818 -29.70 25.03 8.31
C VAL A 818 -28.45 24.20 8.05
N ARG A 819 -27.26 24.78 8.26
CA ARG A 819 -25.98 24.07 8.09
C ARG A 819 -25.84 22.88 9.06
N ARG A 820 -26.30 23.05 10.30
CA ARG A 820 -26.34 21.97 11.30
C ARG A 820 -27.32 20.88 10.90
N ALA A 821 -28.54 21.23 10.49
CA ALA A 821 -29.52 20.24 10.04
C ALA A 821 -28.98 19.36 8.90
N MET A 822 -28.26 19.97 7.94
CA MET A 822 -27.60 19.20 6.88
C MET A 822 -26.53 18.23 7.41
N ASN A 823 -25.74 18.64 8.42
CA ASN A 823 -24.72 17.76 9.00
C ASN A 823 -25.32 16.54 9.73
N PHE A 824 -26.49 16.69 10.35
CA PHE A 824 -27.23 15.60 10.98
C PHE A 824 -27.92 14.70 9.95
N ALA A 825 -28.49 15.29 8.90
CA ALA A 825 -29.22 14.54 7.88
C ALA A 825 -28.30 13.74 6.94
N LEU A 826 -27.04 14.15 6.77
CA LEU A 826 -26.13 13.53 5.82
C LEU A 826 -25.77 12.09 6.20
N ASP A 827 -26.19 11.13 5.38
CA ASP A 827 -25.76 9.74 5.47
C ASP A 827 -24.35 9.58 4.88
N ARG A 828 -23.35 9.58 5.75
CA ARG A 828 -21.94 9.48 5.37
C ARG A 828 -21.56 8.07 4.92
N HIS A 829 -22.20 7.02 5.45
CA HIS A 829 -21.98 5.65 4.97
C HIS A 829 -22.42 5.52 3.52
N ARG A 830 -23.58 6.07 3.16
CA ARG A 830 -24.05 6.02 1.77
C ARG A 830 -23.11 6.72 0.80
N ILE A 831 -22.48 7.83 1.23
CA ILE A 831 -21.45 8.51 0.43
C ILE A 831 -20.22 7.62 0.26
N VAL A 832 -19.73 7.00 1.34
CA VAL A 832 -18.60 6.07 1.27
C VAL A 832 -18.89 4.89 0.34
N GLU A 833 -20.10 4.30 0.38
CA GLU A 833 -20.52 3.26 -0.56
C GLU A 833 -20.45 3.73 -2.03
N ILE A 834 -20.89 4.97 -2.31
CA ILE A 834 -20.84 5.55 -3.66
C ILE A 834 -19.40 5.77 -4.13
N LEU A 835 -18.49 6.11 -3.22
CA LEU A 835 -17.07 6.33 -3.50
C LEU A 835 -16.25 5.03 -3.64
N GLY A 836 -16.86 3.85 -3.49
CA GLY A 836 -16.17 2.56 -3.62
C GLY A 836 -16.01 1.79 -2.31
N GLY A 837 -16.74 2.17 -1.27
CA GLY A 837 -16.78 1.47 0.01
C GLY A 837 -15.62 1.82 0.94
N VAL A 838 -15.48 1.04 2.02
CA VAL A 838 -14.51 1.29 3.10
C VAL A 838 -13.05 1.22 2.65
N ALA A 839 -12.76 0.51 1.55
CA ALA A 839 -11.43 0.48 0.95
C ALA A 839 -11.03 1.81 0.28
N ALA A 840 -11.99 2.68 -0.03
CA ALA A 840 -11.76 3.96 -0.71
C ALA A 840 -11.83 5.15 0.26
N ALA A 841 -12.72 5.12 1.25
CA ALA A 841 -12.93 6.22 2.18
C ALA A 841 -13.57 5.76 3.49
N SER A 842 -13.39 6.54 4.55
CA SER A 842 -14.06 6.35 5.84
C SER A 842 -14.86 7.60 6.25
N PRO A 843 -15.98 7.45 6.98
CA PRO A 843 -16.71 8.59 7.51
C PRO A 843 -15.86 9.40 8.49
N THR A 844 -15.89 10.73 8.35
CA THR A 844 -15.29 11.65 9.33
C THR A 844 -16.31 12.68 9.80
N CYS A 845 -16.15 13.14 11.03
CA CYS A 845 -16.98 14.18 11.65
C CYS A 845 -16.32 15.56 11.62
N GLN A 846 -15.06 15.65 11.21
CA GLN A 846 -14.28 16.89 11.19
C GLN A 846 -13.29 16.93 10.02
N GLN A 847 -12.70 18.10 9.79
CA GLN A 847 -11.78 18.34 8.67
C GLN A 847 -10.42 17.66 8.84
N LEU A 848 -9.95 17.50 10.07
CA LEU A 848 -8.72 16.74 10.32
C LEU A 848 -9.07 15.25 10.32
N PRO A 849 -8.47 14.43 9.45
CA PRO A 849 -8.70 13.00 9.47
C PRO A 849 -8.04 12.34 10.69
N PRO A 850 -8.49 11.13 11.07
CA PRO A 850 -7.75 10.24 11.95
C PRO A 850 -6.23 10.23 11.73
N ASN A 851 -5.45 10.11 12.81
CA ASN A 851 -3.99 10.06 12.79
C ASN A 851 -3.30 11.24 12.10
N PHE A 852 -3.96 12.40 12.06
CA PHE A 852 -3.32 13.66 11.67
C PHE A 852 -2.89 14.46 12.91
N PRO A 853 -1.74 15.17 12.89
CA PRO A 853 -1.34 16.06 13.97
C PRO A 853 -2.45 17.04 14.40
N GLY A 854 -2.76 17.05 15.70
CA GLY A 854 -3.82 17.91 16.27
C GLY A 854 -5.24 17.37 16.13
N TYR A 855 -5.44 16.18 15.54
CA TYR A 855 -6.74 15.50 15.56
C TYR A 855 -7.20 15.26 17.00
N LYS A 856 -8.49 15.48 17.27
CA LYS A 856 -9.14 15.04 18.51
C LYS A 856 -10.50 14.44 18.17
N PRO A 857 -10.90 13.28 18.70
CA PRO A 857 -12.22 12.72 18.44
C PRO A 857 -13.31 13.76 18.74
N TYR A 858 -14.08 14.13 17.72
CA TYR A 858 -15.14 15.11 17.84
C TYR A 858 -16.22 14.85 16.78
N CYS A 859 -17.35 14.31 17.22
CA CYS A 859 -18.51 13.97 16.41
C CYS A 859 -19.85 14.40 17.04
N PRO A 860 -20.14 15.72 17.13
CA PRO A 860 -21.39 16.21 17.70
C PRO A 860 -22.61 16.05 16.78
N TYR A 861 -22.40 15.75 15.50
CA TYR A 861 -23.43 15.74 14.45
C TYR A 861 -23.67 14.33 13.92
N THR A 862 -24.09 13.46 14.83
CA THR A 862 -24.36 12.03 14.56
C THR A 862 -25.48 11.52 15.47
N LEU A 863 -25.93 10.29 15.23
CA LEU A 863 -26.91 9.60 16.06
C LEU A 863 -26.30 9.25 17.42
N ASP A 864 -26.98 9.55 18.52
CA ASP A 864 -26.50 9.23 19.88
C ASP A 864 -25.06 9.72 20.16
N PRO A 865 -24.77 11.04 20.01
CA PRO A 865 -23.41 11.55 20.20
C PRO A 865 -22.93 11.30 21.64
N GLY A 866 -21.64 11.01 21.78
CA GLY A 866 -21.01 10.90 23.09
C GLY A 866 -21.09 12.21 23.89
N PRO A 867 -20.84 12.17 25.21
CA PRO A 867 -20.71 13.37 26.02
C PRO A 867 -19.79 14.39 25.35
N ASP A 868 -20.20 15.66 25.31
CA ASP A 868 -19.47 16.76 24.66
C ASP A 868 -19.11 16.55 23.16
N GLY A 869 -19.73 15.56 22.52
CA GLY A 869 -19.47 15.18 21.13
C GLY A 869 -18.24 14.29 20.96
N GLU A 870 -17.76 13.60 22.00
CA GLU A 870 -16.69 12.61 21.84
C GLU A 870 -17.16 11.40 21.00
N GLY A 871 -16.21 10.77 20.30
CA GLY A 871 -16.45 9.54 19.53
C GLY A 871 -16.36 9.69 18.01
N SER A 872 -16.91 8.70 17.30
CA SER A 872 -16.95 8.60 15.84
C SER A 872 -18.36 8.78 15.29
N TRP A 873 -18.48 8.85 13.97
CA TRP A 873 -19.80 8.91 13.32
C TRP A 873 -20.50 7.56 13.39
N THR A 874 -21.74 7.55 13.88
CA THR A 874 -22.56 6.34 14.08
C THR A 874 -23.76 6.27 13.14
N GLY A 875 -24.22 7.41 12.63
CA GLY A 875 -25.38 7.51 11.74
C GLY A 875 -25.91 8.93 11.56
N PRO A 876 -26.82 9.12 10.59
CA PRO A 876 -27.59 10.36 10.47
C PRO A 876 -28.68 10.43 11.56
N ASP A 877 -29.02 11.64 11.99
CA ASP A 877 -30.08 11.92 12.97
C ASP A 877 -31.13 12.85 12.34
N MET A 878 -32.13 12.25 11.70
CA MET A 878 -33.19 13.02 11.04
C MET A 878 -34.12 13.72 12.03
N GLU A 879 -34.28 13.18 13.24
CA GLU A 879 -35.12 13.81 14.26
C GLU A 879 -34.49 15.14 14.71
N GLU A 880 -33.20 15.12 15.03
CA GLU A 880 -32.46 16.32 15.43
C GLU A 880 -32.24 17.29 14.26
N ALA A 881 -32.14 16.79 13.02
CA ALA A 881 -32.13 17.61 11.81
C ALA A 881 -33.45 18.40 11.67
N GLU A 882 -34.61 17.74 11.73
CA GLU A 882 -35.92 18.39 11.64
C GLU A 882 -36.26 19.23 12.87
N ALA A 883 -35.62 18.95 14.02
CA ALA A 883 -35.83 19.67 15.26
C ALA A 883 -35.34 21.13 15.23
N ARG A 884 -34.50 21.50 14.25
CA ARG A 884 -33.82 22.80 14.25
C ARG A 884 -34.80 23.97 14.14
N PRO A 885 -34.63 25.05 14.95
CA PRO A 885 -35.58 26.16 15.06
C PRO A 885 -36.02 26.78 13.73
N SER A 886 -35.07 26.97 12.81
CA SER A 886 -35.30 27.56 11.49
C SER A 886 -36.10 26.67 10.53
N LEU A 887 -36.17 25.37 10.80
CA LEU A 887 -36.97 24.40 10.05
C LEU A 887 -38.36 24.20 10.65
N ARG A 888 -38.48 24.34 11.98
CA ARG A 888 -39.76 24.27 12.71
C ARG A 888 -40.63 25.50 12.48
N HIS A 889 -40.04 26.67 12.38
CA HIS A 889 -40.75 27.95 12.25
C HIS A 889 -40.63 28.50 10.85
N GLY A 890 -41.14 27.78 9.83
CA GLY A 890 -41.36 28.32 8.49
C GLY A 890 -42.14 29.64 8.58
N ARG A 891 -41.40 30.74 8.72
CA ARG A 891 -41.98 32.07 8.92
C ARG A 891 -42.63 32.41 7.59
N VAL A 892 -43.93 32.65 7.68
CA VAL A 892 -44.82 33.15 6.65
C VAL A 892 -44.29 34.49 6.11
N THR A 893 -43.28 34.43 5.25
CA THR A 893 -42.86 35.52 4.35
C THR A 893 -42.39 34.91 3.03
N GLY A 894 -43.32 34.36 2.25
CA GLY A 894 -43.23 34.16 0.79
C GLY A 894 -42.10 33.31 0.18
N ARG A 895 -41.12 32.81 0.95
CA ARG A 895 -40.00 31.96 0.49
C ARG A 895 -39.68 30.78 1.45
N GLY A 896 -40.58 30.47 2.38
CA GLY A 896 -40.33 29.62 3.55
C GLY A 896 -40.33 28.10 3.35
N GLU A 897 -40.45 27.57 2.13
CA GLU A 897 -40.36 26.12 1.89
C GLU A 897 -38.94 25.66 1.51
N GLY A 898 -38.04 26.59 1.16
CA GLY A 898 -36.70 26.28 0.63
C GLY A 898 -35.86 25.36 1.53
N PRO A 899 -35.69 25.66 2.84
CA PRO A 899 -34.84 24.85 3.73
C PRO A 899 -35.36 23.43 3.96
N ARG A 900 -36.69 23.27 4.08
CA ARG A 900 -37.32 21.95 4.28
C ARG A 900 -37.32 21.12 3.00
N LEU A 901 -37.52 21.75 1.84
CA LEU A 901 -37.39 21.09 0.53
C LEU A 901 -35.94 20.69 0.25
N LEU A 902 -34.95 21.48 0.69
CA LEU A 902 -33.53 21.10 0.62
C LEU A 902 -33.25 19.83 1.44
N LEU A 903 -33.71 19.75 2.68
CA LEU A 903 -33.60 18.53 3.51
C LEU A 903 -34.39 17.32 3.01
N GLN A 904 -35.39 17.51 2.16
CA GLN A 904 -36.10 16.41 1.49
C GLN A 904 -35.44 15.98 0.18
N ALA A 905 -34.57 16.82 -0.39
CA ALA A 905 -33.84 16.55 -1.60
C ALA A 905 -32.46 15.90 -1.34
N PHE A 906 -31.88 16.19 -0.17
CA PHE A 906 -30.84 15.39 0.45
C PHE A 906 -31.47 14.17 1.13
#